data_AF-A0A060XT34-F1
#
_entry.id   AF-A0A060XT34-F1
#
_cell.length_a   1.000
_cell.length_b   1.000
_cell.length_c   1.000
_cell.angle_alpha   90.00
_cell.angle_beta   90.00
_cell.angle_gamma   90.00
#
_symmetry.space_group_name_H-M   'P 1'
#
loop_
_entity.id
_entity.type
_entity.pdbx_description
1 polymer ?
#
loop_
_entity_poly.entity_id
_entity_poly.type
_entity_poly.pdbx_seq_one_letter_code
_entity_poly.pdbx_strand_id
1 'polypeptide(L)'
;MVYELDKHTGLYTFKGCSETNFYSMKRSNHTSLLFFETPVIQTKLGGLRGQYVSVKGKETVVQAYLGVPFAKPPVGPLRLAPPQPVEGWEGVRDAIQQPLMCFQDRQITKDLYSNVSMTVEIPEVSEDCLYLNIYTPVKPAKKTRLHVMVWIHGGGFAMGSASAYDGSALAAYQDVVVVVIQYRLGWLGFFSTGDKYAPGNMGLLDQVEALRWVQEHIHNFGGDSKSVTIFGESAGGASVSLLLLSPLSIGLFHGAIAESGTAAMKMLFNPNPLLVAQTVANLIGCESTNTVKIADCVKKLPADHIMNIQKQNQMLFFGVTADGQFLSKSAMEISQNHEMHKVPFMTGVNDNEVGWLLAKFFAPPGWEDGVDRVKVMPMMAMFYPDPKDQWITELIADEYLGTSGNRVKNRDGFTELLGDIMFTIPALQMANFHRDAGVPMYLYEFQQTPSMLKKMRPSFVGSDHGDELMFVFGFCFTSHFIMDGCAEKDEQLSRIMMSYWGNFARTGSPNGAGLVQWPQYGLEGHYLGIGLEQVPGQHLKRDRFTFLTQTVPEKLRLGREKMEQSDLPKTGPVVQTKLGGLRGQYVSVKGKETVVQAYLGVPFAKPPVGPLRLTPPQPVEGWERVRDATQQPLMCLQDRQRTVDFVSNWSIKVEIPAVSEDCLYLNIYTPAKPAENTKLPVMVWIHGGGFAMGSASTYDGSALAAYQDVVVVVIQYRLGLLGFFSTGDKYAPGNMGLLDQVEALRWVQEHIHNFGGDSKSVTIFGESAGGVSVSLLLHSPLSAGLFHRAIAESGTAAMDAIINSDPLSVAQMVATILGCNSSNTEQIADCVEKLTADDIVNVHKQNKMLRIGVTVGGHFLPKLLTETFHNHEMHKVPFLTGTNTDEGWLLANSDSVTDLIFIFQLQWLNVVLLMMAPPGWVDGIDREQVMPLLALCYPDPKDQWITELIADEYLGTSGDRIKNRDGFIELVGDALFTIPALKTAGFHRDAGVPMYLYEFQQTPSMLKKMRPSFVGSDHGDELMFVFGYCFTTSHVTVDALCTEEDEQLSGIMMSYWGNFARTGSPNGVGLVQWPQYGPEGDYLGIGLEQVPGQHLKRDRFTFMTKILPEKVHLVQEKNKHSEL
;
A
#
# COMPACT_ATOMS: atom_id res chain seq x y z
N MET A 1 33.35 31.85 16.50
CA MET A 1 32.55 33.06 16.78
C MET A 1 32.36 33.11 18.29
N VAL A 2 32.77 34.18 18.97
CA VAL A 2 32.55 34.32 20.42
C VAL A 2 31.81 35.63 20.66
N TYR A 3 30.61 35.51 21.22
CA TYR A 3 29.81 36.64 21.68
C TYR A 3 30.01 36.77 23.19
N GLU A 4 30.31 37.98 23.66
CA GLU A 4 30.35 38.27 25.09
C GLU A 4 29.26 39.30 25.42
N LEU A 5 28.48 39.02 26.47
CA LEU A 5 27.36 39.83 26.92
C LEU A 5 27.87 40.88 27.93
N ASP A 6 27.68 42.16 27.65
CA ASP A 6 27.99 43.24 28.59
C ASP A 6 26.92 43.30 29.71
N LYS A 7 27.35 43.05 30.96
CA LYS A 7 26.47 42.92 32.13
C LYS A 7 25.88 44.23 32.65
N HIS A 8 26.20 45.38 32.06
CA HIS A 8 25.59 46.65 32.46
C HIS A 8 24.60 47.25 31.45
N THR A 9 24.55 46.77 30.21
CA THR A 9 23.70 47.36 29.15
C THR A 9 22.84 46.37 28.37
N GLY A 10 23.07 45.06 28.47
CA GLY A 10 22.17 44.03 27.93
C GLY A 10 22.15 43.86 26.41
N LEU A 11 23.15 44.38 25.69
CA LEU A 11 23.30 44.23 24.23
C LEU A 11 24.65 43.61 23.87
N TYR A 12 24.69 42.84 22.78
CA TYR A 12 25.92 42.24 22.22
C TYR A 12 26.58 43.18 21.21
N THR A 13 27.87 43.47 21.36
CA THR A 13 28.66 44.29 20.41
C THR A 13 29.81 43.51 19.76
N PHE A 14 30.00 43.73 18.45
CA PHE A 14 31.06 43.14 17.63
C PHE A 14 32.35 43.98 17.71
N LYS A 15 33.50 43.35 17.98
CA LYS A 15 34.82 44.01 17.95
C LYS A 15 35.65 43.45 16.79
N GLY A 16 36.12 44.34 15.92
CA GLY A 16 36.74 44.03 14.63
C GLY A 16 38.10 43.36 14.66
N CYS A 17 38.48 42.87 13.47
CA CYS A 17 39.72 42.20 13.11
C CYS A 17 40.98 43.02 13.40
N SER A 18 41.97 42.38 14.02
CA SER A 18 43.38 42.79 13.93
C SER A 18 44.09 41.96 12.87
N GLU A 19 44.80 42.66 11.98
CA GLU A 19 45.81 42.13 11.08
C GLU A 19 46.84 41.26 11.81
N THR A 20 47.15 40.08 11.27
CA THR A 20 48.50 39.55 10.99
C THR A 20 48.47 38.03 10.90
N ASN A 21 48.66 37.49 9.69
CA ASN A 21 49.58 36.38 9.41
C ASN A 21 49.71 36.19 7.90
N PHE A 22 50.57 37.02 7.31
CA PHE A 22 51.16 36.78 6.00
C PHE A 22 52.13 35.59 6.10
N TYR A 23 51.88 34.51 5.36
CA TYR A 23 52.92 33.57 4.97
C TYR A 23 53.51 33.97 3.62
N SER A 24 54.77 34.38 3.68
CA SER A 24 55.79 34.49 2.63
C SER A 24 55.47 33.81 1.29
N MET A 25 55.27 34.61 0.24
CA MET A 25 55.54 34.22 -1.14
C MET A 25 56.78 34.98 -1.63
N LYS A 26 57.86 34.26 -1.91
CA LYS A 26 59.10 34.81 -2.47
C LYS A 26 58.79 35.47 -3.82
N ARG A 27 59.22 36.74 -3.94
CA ARG A 27 59.34 37.46 -5.22
C ARG A 27 60.20 36.66 -6.20
N SER A 28 59.63 36.39 -7.37
CA SER A 28 60.33 36.18 -8.64
C SER A 28 59.59 37.00 -9.69
N ASN A 29 60.34 37.76 -10.47
CA ASN A 29 59.91 38.94 -11.22
C ASN A 29 59.00 38.66 -12.43
N HIS A 30 58.20 39.70 -12.74
CA HIS A 30 57.52 40.02 -13.99
C HIS A 30 56.28 39.21 -14.40
N THR A 31 55.11 39.69 -13.98
CA THR A 31 53.93 39.77 -14.85
C THR A 31 53.09 40.99 -14.48
N SER A 32 52.82 41.81 -15.49
CA SER A 32 51.95 42.98 -15.46
C SER A 32 50.55 42.62 -14.94
N LEU A 33 50.01 43.44 -14.03
CA LEU A 33 48.59 43.53 -13.74
C LEU A 33 47.84 43.93 -15.04
N LEU A 34 47.37 42.93 -15.79
CA LEU A 34 46.33 43.11 -16.79
C LEU A 34 45.00 43.05 -16.04
N PHE A 35 44.25 44.15 -16.03
CA PHE A 35 42.81 44.09 -15.79
C PHE A 35 42.22 43.18 -16.86
N PHE A 36 41.87 41.94 -16.50
CA PHE A 36 41.13 41.07 -17.41
C PHE A 36 39.71 41.65 -17.54
N GLU A 37 39.41 42.29 -18.67
CA GLU A 37 38.03 42.60 -19.07
C GLU A 37 37.22 41.30 -19.06
N THR A 38 36.00 41.33 -18.50
CA THR A 38 35.11 40.17 -18.43
C THR A 38 34.83 39.62 -19.83
N PRO A 39 34.80 38.28 -20.02
CA PRO A 39 34.67 37.71 -21.34
C PRO A 39 33.27 37.99 -21.90
N VAL A 40 33.21 38.63 -23.07
CA VAL A 40 31.95 38.89 -23.79
C VAL A 40 31.95 38.13 -25.10
N ILE A 41 30.93 37.30 -25.32
CA ILE A 41 30.68 36.58 -26.58
C ILE A 41 29.44 37.16 -27.25
N GLN A 42 29.51 37.34 -28.56
CA GLN A 42 28.35 37.71 -29.38
C GLN A 42 27.72 36.47 -30.00
N THR A 43 26.42 36.34 -29.85
CA THR A 43 25.61 35.28 -30.49
C THR A 43 24.54 35.92 -31.37
N LYS A 44 23.85 35.11 -32.19
CA LYS A 44 22.67 35.59 -32.93
C LYS A 44 21.52 36.05 -32.03
N LEU A 45 21.49 35.57 -30.78
CA LEU A 45 20.46 35.91 -29.80
C LEU A 45 20.82 37.18 -29.01
N GLY A 46 22.03 37.72 -29.15
CA GLY A 46 22.52 38.86 -28.37
C GLY A 46 23.87 38.57 -27.71
N GLY A 47 24.42 39.58 -27.03
CA GLY A 47 25.70 39.46 -26.32
C GLY A 47 25.55 38.80 -24.96
N LEU A 48 26.57 38.05 -24.54
CA LEU A 48 26.65 37.39 -23.23
C LEU A 48 27.96 37.77 -22.55
N ARG A 49 27.88 38.25 -21.30
CA ARG A 49 29.04 38.51 -20.43
C ARG A 49 29.20 37.36 -19.45
N GLY A 50 30.30 36.64 -19.53
CA GLY A 50 30.67 35.56 -18.62
C GLY A 50 31.70 35.98 -17.58
N GLN A 51 32.37 34.99 -16.98
CA GLN A 51 33.44 35.16 -15.99
C GLN A 51 34.61 34.20 -16.25
N TYR A 52 35.79 34.55 -15.75
CA TYR A 52 36.95 33.65 -15.76
C TYR A 52 37.00 32.80 -14.49
N VAL A 53 37.28 31.51 -14.64
CA VAL A 53 37.38 30.53 -13.54
C VAL A 53 38.74 29.84 -13.62
N SER A 54 39.46 29.79 -12.50
CA SER A 54 40.73 29.08 -12.37
C SER A 54 40.50 27.65 -11.88
N VAL A 55 41.26 26.69 -12.41
CA VAL A 55 41.19 25.27 -12.01
C VAL A 55 42.49 24.88 -11.30
N LYS A 56 42.39 24.24 -10.14
CA LYS A 56 43.56 23.79 -9.37
C LYS A 56 44.38 22.80 -10.20
N GLY A 57 45.69 22.98 -10.27
CA GLY A 57 46.61 22.06 -10.94
C GLY A 57 46.69 22.23 -12.47
N LYS A 58 46.09 23.27 -13.04
CA LYS A 58 46.20 23.66 -14.46
C LYS A 58 46.37 25.16 -14.62
N GLU A 59 47.19 25.58 -15.59
CA GLU A 59 47.35 27.00 -15.96
C GLU A 59 46.24 27.50 -16.89
N THR A 60 45.55 26.59 -17.59
CA THR A 60 44.43 26.92 -18.47
C THR A 60 43.28 27.55 -17.67
N VAL A 61 42.91 28.78 -18.02
CA VAL A 61 41.75 29.47 -17.45
C VAL A 61 40.49 29.11 -18.26
N VAL A 62 39.34 28.99 -17.60
CA VAL A 62 38.05 28.68 -18.22
C VAL A 62 37.19 29.94 -18.27
N GLN A 63 36.47 30.16 -19.37
CA GLN A 63 35.36 31.11 -19.43
C GLN A 63 34.06 30.37 -19.09
N ALA A 64 33.36 30.83 -18.06
CA ALA A 64 32.07 30.32 -17.63
C ALA A 64 30.95 31.31 -18.00
N TYR A 65 29.88 30.80 -18.60
CA TYR A 65 28.64 31.51 -18.89
C TYR A 65 27.51 30.74 -18.21
N LEU A 66 26.92 31.34 -17.17
CA LEU A 66 25.92 30.72 -16.30
C LEU A 66 24.53 31.28 -16.58
N GLY A 67 23.51 30.42 -16.60
CA GLY A 67 22.12 30.85 -16.77
C GLY A 67 21.79 31.40 -18.16
N VAL A 68 22.31 30.77 -19.23
CA VAL A 68 22.01 31.13 -20.62
C VAL A 68 20.68 30.49 -21.03
N PRO A 69 19.64 31.26 -21.41
CA PRO A 69 18.35 30.68 -21.80
C PRO A 69 18.48 29.99 -23.15
N PHE A 70 17.91 28.78 -23.26
CA PHE A 70 17.83 28.05 -24.54
C PHE A 70 16.41 27.96 -25.09
N ALA A 71 15.40 28.14 -24.25
CA ALA A 71 13.99 28.13 -24.63
C ALA A 71 13.20 29.24 -23.94
N LYS A 72 11.99 29.52 -24.44
CA LYS A 72 11.03 30.40 -23.76
C LYS A 72 10.63 29.83 -22.40
N PRO A 73 10.38 30.69 -21.39
CA PRO A 73 9.87 30.24 -20.09
C PRO A 73 8.57 29.44 -20.27
N PRO A 74 8.48 28.19 -19.76
CA PRO A 74 7.33 27.32 -19.95
C PRO A 74 6.19 27.64 -18.97
N VAL A 75 5.80 28.91 -18.88
CA VAL A 75 4.77 29.41 -17.95
C VAL A 75 3.42 29.58 -18.63
N GLY A 76 2.34 29.56 -17.84
CA GLY A 76 0.98 29.82 -18.32
C GLY A 76 0.57 28.83 -19.43
N PRO A 77 0.21 29.30 -20.65
CA PRO A 77 -0.17 28.42 -21.76
C PRO A 77 0.91 27.40 -22.17
N LEU A 78 2.18 27.66 -21.84
CA LEU A 78 3.32 26.79 -22.16
C LEU A 78 3.58 25.69 -21.10
N ARG A 79 2.85 25.68 -19.97
CA ARG A 79 3.09 24.84 -18.79
C ARG A 79 3.07 23.33 -19.04
N LEU A 80 2.49 22.86 -20.14
CA LEU A 80 2.54 21.47 -20.60
C LEU A 80 2.70 21.38 -22.12
N ALA A 81 3.31 22.40 -22.72
CA ALA A 81 3.55 22.48 -24.15
C ALA A 81 5.04 22.19 -24.46
N PRO A 82 5.36 21.70 -25.67
CA PRO A 82 6.74 21.58 -26.12
C PRO A 82 7.50 22.91 -25.96
N PRO A 83 8.81 22.87 -25.62
CA PRO A 83 9.61 24.08 -25.52
C PRO A 83 9.62 24.83 -26.86
N GLN A 84 9.69 26.15 -26.78
CA GLN A 84 9.82 27.01 -27.95
C GLN A 84 11.19 27.70 -27.92
N PRO A 85 11.82 27.94 -29.09
CA PRO A 85 13.10 28.64 -29.15
C PRO A 85 13.05 29.99 -28.45
N VAL A 86 14.11 30.32 -27.72
CA VAL A 86 14.26 31.60 -27.03
C VAL A 86 14.32 32.77 -28.03
N GLU A 87 13.74 33.91 -27.66
CA GLU A 87 13.85 35.14 -28.45
C GLU A 87 15.19 35.84 -28.21
N GLY A 88 15.72 36.51 -29.24
CA GLY A 88 16.90 37.34 -29.09
C GLY A 88 16.66 38.55 -28.20
N TRP A 89 17.70 39.00 -27.51
CA TRP A 89 17.73 40.20 -26.67
C TRP A 89 18.66 41.26 -27.25
N GLU A 90 18.37 42.52 -26.96
CA GLU A 90 19.26 43.64 -27.31
C GLU A 90 20.39 43.80 -26.27
N GLY A 91 21.57 44.17 -26.73
CA GLY A 91 22.71 44.46 -25.87
C GLY A 91 23.43 43.21 -25.33
N VAL A 92 23.99 43.34 -24.13
CA VAL A 92 24.80 42.29 -23.47
C VAL A 92 24.10 41.88 -22.17
N ARG A 93 23.77 40.59 -22.05
CA ARG A 93 23.18 39.98 -20.85
C ARG A 93 24.28 39.41 -19.96
N ASP A 94 24.16 39.61 -18.65
CA ASP A 94 25.06 39.00 -17.67
C ASP A 94 24.73 37.51 -17.50
N ALA A 95 25.71 36.66 -17.74
CA ALA A 95 25.66 35.20 -17.61
C ALA A 95 26.69 34.74 -16.57
N ILE A 96 26.56 35.25 -15.35
CA ILE A 96 27.50 35.02 -14.23
C ILE A 96 26.80 34.48 -12.97
N GLN A 97 25.50 34.22 -13.03
CA GLN A 97 24.70 33.69 -11.93
C GLN A 97 24.10 32.34 -12.32
N GLN A 98 24.03 31.42 -11.35
CA GLN A 98 23.38 30.13 -11.56
C GLN A 98 21.88 30.34 -11.86
N PRO A 99 21.29 29.55 -12.78
CA PRO A 99 19.86 29.63 -13.05
C PRO A 99 19.05 29.15 -11.84
N LEU A 100 17.80 29.59 -11.77
CA LEU A 100 16.83 29.00 -10.86
C LEU A 100 16.59 27.53 -11.23
N MET A 101 16.44 26.70 -10.22
CA MET A 101 16.15 25.28 -10.39
C MET A 101 14.76 25.10 -10.99
N CYS A 102 14.56 24.06 -11.79
CA CYS A 102 13.21 23.71 -12.21
C CYS A 102 12.33 23.35 -11.01
N PHE A 103 11.02 23.56 -11.15
CA PHE A 103 10.03 23.32 -10.11
C PHE A 103 10.14 21.93 -9.48
N GLN A 104 10.53 21.88 -8.20
CA GLN A 104 10.79 20.65 -7.42
C GLN A 104 10.84 20.96 -5.91
N ASP A 105 10.83 19.95 -5.05
CA ASP A 105 11.00 20.16 -3.60
C ASP A 105 12.46 20.43 -3.23
N ARG A 106 12.76 21.72 -2.98
CA ARG A 106 14.09 22.20 -2.60
C ARG A 106 14.60 21.59 -1.29
N GLN A 107 13.71 21.15 -0.38
CA GLN A 107 14.14 20.59 0.90
C GLN A 107 14.84 19.23 0.72
N ILE A 108 14.33 18.37 -0.17
CA ILE A 108 14.95 17.07 -0.48
C ILE A 108 16.39 17.28 -0.96
N THR A 109 16.62 18.28 -1.81
CA THR A 109 17.97 18.62 -2.30
C THR A 109 18.89 19.07 -1.16
N LYS A 110 18.39 19.91 -0.23
CA LYS A 110 19.16 20.33 0.96
C LYS A 110 19.55 19.16 1.83
N ASP A 111 18.61 18.25 2.09
CA ASP A 111 18.83 17.08 2.94
C ASP A 111 19.90 16.16 2.32
N LEU A 112 19.83 15.92 1.01
CA LEU A 112 20.83 15.11 0.28
C LEU A 112 22.24 15.70 0.38
N TYR A 113 22.42 17.00 0.13
CA TYR A 113 23.74 17.65 0.24
C TYR A 113 24.28 17.68 1.67
N SER A 114 23.40 17.90 2.66
CA SER A 114 23.78 17.89 4.07
C SER A 114 24.35 16.53 4.52
N ASN A 115 23.79 15.43 3.99
CA ASN A 115 24.22 14.05 4.30
C ASN A 115 25.63 13.70 3.80
N VAL A 116 26.19 14.50 2.88
CA VAL A 116 27.53 14.29 2.32
C VAL A 116 28.49 15.45 2.63
N SER A 117 28.15 16.30 3.60
CA SER A 117 28.94 17.48 4.02
C SER A 117 29.43 18.37 2.87
N MET A 118 28.68 18.42 1.77
CA MET A 118 28.96 19.31 0.64
C MET A 118 28.16 20.58 0.84
N THR A 119 28.86 21.72 0.95
CA THR A 119 28.20 23.03 1.06
C THR A 119 28.23 23.72 -0.30
N VAL A 120 27.05 23.89 -0.90
CA VAL A 120 26.83 24.64 -2.14
C VAL A 120 25.61 25.54 -1.97
N GLU A 121 25.60 26.69 -2.64
CA GLU A 121 24.41 27.52 -2.73
C GLU A 121 23.36 26.81 -3.58
N ILE A 122 22.23 26.46 -2.97
CA ILE A 122 21.10 25.81 -3.65
C ILE A 122 20.13 26.90 -4.11
N PRO A 123 20.00 27.17 -5.43
CA PRO A 123 19.13 28.22 -5.94
C PRO A 123 17.65 28.03 -5.56
N GLU A 124 16.85 29.08 -5.71
CA GLU A 124 15.40 28.97 -5.61
C GLU A 124 14.81 28.22 -6.82
N VAL A 125 13.57 27.77 -6.70
CA VAL A 125 12.85 27.01 -7.74
C VAL A 125 11.92 27.91 -8.56
N SER A 126 11.79 27.63 -9.85
CA SER A 126 10.92 28.37 -10.78
C SER A 126 10.42 27.47 -11.91
N GLU A 127 9.30 27.82 -12.51
CA GLU A 127 8.89 27.27 -13.81
C GLU A 127 9.73 27.86 -14.95
N ASP A 128 10.16 29.11 -14.82
CA ASP A 128 11.16 29.72 -15.70
C ASP A 128 12.55 29.17 -15.34
N CYS A 129 12.86 28.00 -15.91
CA CYS A 129 14.05 27.23 -15.58
C CYS A 129 14.79 26.64 -16.80
N LEU A 130 14.39 26.96 -18.04
CA LEU A 130 14.98 26.41 -19.25
C LEU A 130 16.28 27.12 -19.66
N TYR A 131 17.31 26.89 -18.85
CA TYR A 131 18.64 27.50 -18.94
C TYR A 131 19.74 26.44 -19.02
N LEU A 132 20.91 26.84 -19.52
CA LEU A 132 22.12 26.04 -19.54
C LEU A 132 23.35 26.85 -19.10
N ASN A 133 24.37 26.14 -18.62
CA ASN A 133 25.68 26.69 -18.28
C ASN A 133 26.71 26.21 -19.30
N ILE A 134 27.71 27.04 -19.61
CA ILE A 134 28.77 26.73 -20.58
C ILE A 134 30.14 27.02 -19.96
N TYR A 135 31.04 26.05 -20.07
CA TYR A 135 32.42 26.12 -19.61
C TYR A 135 33.35 25.85 -20.79
N THR A 136 34.15 26.83 -21.18
CA THR A 136 35.07 26.73 -22.33
C THR A 136 36.50 27.13 -21.95
N PRO A 137 37.52 26.31 -22.24
CA PRO A 137 38.90 26.62 -21.90
C PRO A 137 39.46 27.70 -22.83
N VAL A 138 40.13 28.70 -22.26
CA VAL A 138 40.78 29.77 -23.03
C VAL A 138 42.02 29.22 -23.74
N LYS A 139 42.03 29.24 -25.08
CA LYS A 139 43.19 28.84 -25.89
C LYS A 139 43.81 30.02 -26.64
N PRO A 140 45.15 30.07 -26.77
CA PRO A 140 45.82 31.07 -27.60
C PRO A 140 45.57 30.80 -29.10
N ALA A 141 44.83 31.71 -29.75
CA ALA A 141 44.72 31.98 -31.20
C ALA A 141 44.97 30.83 -32.21
N LYS A 142 44.49 29.60 -31.96
CA LYS A 142 44.38 28.55 -32.98
C LYS A 142 42.90 28.36 -33.35
N LYS A 143 42.60 28.37 -34.66
CA LYS A 143 41.26 28.15 -35.25
C LYS A 143 40.68 26.73 -35.02
N THR A 144 41.15 25.98 -34.05
CA THR A 144 40.67 24.62 -33.75
C THR A 144 39.42 24.69 -32.89
N ARG A 145 38.29 24.22 -33.44
CA ARG A 145 37.05 24.02 -32.67
C ARG A 145 37.22 22.82 -31.73
N LEU A 146 36.70 22.94 -30.51
CA LEU A 146 36.82 21.94 -29.46
C LEU A 146 35.64 20.97 -29.46
N HIS A 147 35.88 19.73 -29.05
CA HIS A 147 34.79 18.77 -28.84
C HIS A 147 33.89 19.25 -27.69
N VAL A 148 32.58 18.97 -27.80
CA VAL A 148 31.57 19.45 -26.86
C VAL A 148 31.03 18.26 -26.06
N MET A 149 30.90 18.41 -24.75
CA MET A 149 30.26 17.46 -23.86
C MET A 149 29.03 18.12 -23.22
N VAL A 150 27.84 17.56 -23.41
CA VAL A 150 26.58 18.11 -22.89
C VAL A 150 26.06 17.21 -21.77
N TRP A 151 26.07 17.73 -20.56
CA TRP A 151 25.63 17.06 -19.35
C TRP A 151 24.12 17.18 -19.14
N ILE A 152 23.48 16.05 -18.83
CA ILE A 152 22.09 15.95 -18.41
C ILE A 152 22.07 15.40 -16.98
N HIS A 153 21.55 16.19 -16.03
CA HIS A 153 21.55 15.79 -14.63
C HIS A 153 20.54 14.68 -14.30
N GLY A 154 20.85 13.90 -13.27
CA GLY A 154 19.98 12.90 -12.67
C GLY A 154 18.89 13.48 -11.77
N GLY A 155 18.35 12.64 -10.87
CA GLY A 155 17.29 13.02 -9.92
C GLY A 155 15.91 12.42 -10.20
N GLY A 156 15.86 11.23 -10.81
CA GLY A 156 14.63 10.46 -10.99
C GLY A 156 13.54 11.15 -11.81
N PHE A 157 13.91 12.11 -12.67
CA PHE A 157 13.01 13.02 -13.39
C PHE A 157 12.17 13.94 -12.50
N ALA A 158 12.34 13.92 -11.17
CA ALA A 158 11.53 14.68 -10.21
C ALA A 158 12.30 15.83 -9.53
N MET A 159 13.62 15.73 -9.50
CA MET A 159 14.52 16.71 -8.89
C MET A 159 15.84 16.81 -9.68
N GLY A 160 16.72 17.73 -9.29
CA GLY A 160 18.03 17.97 -9.89
C GLY A 160 18.19 19.38 -10.47
N SER A 161 19.43 19.76 -10.79
CA SER A 161 19.76 21.09 -11.27
C SER A 161 21.06 21.09 -12.08
N ALA A 162 21.16 21.98 -13.07
CA ALA A 162 22.44 22.27 -13.73
C ALA A 162 23.44 22.97 -12.79
N SER A 163 22.94 23.70 -11.79
CA SER A 163 23.78 24.41 -10.81
C SER A 163 24.55 23.48 -9.88
N ALA A 164 24.25 22.18 -9.88
CA ALA A 164 24.92 21.16 -9.08
C ALA A 164 26.25 20.68 -9.69
N TYR A 165 26.60 21.14 -10.89
CA TYR A 165 27.75 20.62 -11.64
C TYR A 165 28.60 21.76 -12.19
N ASP A 166 29.88 21.77 -11.81
CA ASP A 166 30.88 22.69 -12.37
C ASP A 166 31.71 21.97 -13.44
N GLY A 167 31.52 22.36 -14.70
CA GLY A 167 32.24 21.79 -15.84
C GLY A 167 33.68 22.30 -16.02
N SER A 168 34.16 23.22 -15.17
CA SER A 168 35.44 23.91 -15.37
C SER A 168 36.64 22.97 -15.34
N ALA A 169 36.70 22.03 -14.40
CA ALA A 169 37.83 21.10 -14.30
C ALA A 169 37.90 20.16 -15.51
N LEU A 170 36.77 19.57 -15.90
CA LEU A 170 36.69 18.72 -17.09
C LEU A 170 37.08 19.50 -18.36
N ALA A 171 36.58 20.72 -18.51
CA ALA A 171 36.93 21.60 -19.63
C ALA A 171 38.43 21.91 -19.70
N ALA A 172 39.06 22.27 -18.58
CA ALA A 172 40.47 22.64 -18.51
C ALA A 172 41.43 21.44 -18.64
N TYR A 173 41.10 20.30 -18.05
CA TYR A 173 41.94 19.11 -18.09
C TYR A 173 41.85 18.37 -19.42
N GLN A 174 40.68 18.39 -20.06
CA GLN A 174 40.42 17.63 -21.29
C GLN A 174 40.28 18.48 -22.55
N ASP A 175 40.44 19.80 -22.46
CA ASP A 175 40.38 20.67 -23.63
C ASP A 175 39.05 20.51 -24.41
N VAL A 176 37.93 20.43 -23.69
CA VAL A 176 36.57 20.29 -24.23
C VAL A 176 35.69 21.45 -23.78
N VAL A 177 34.63 21.74 -24.53
CA VAL A 177 33.56 22.62 -24.06
C VAL A 177 32.56 21.77 -23.29
N VAL A 178 32.27 22.13 -22.04
CA VAL A 178 31.24 21.45 -21.23
C VAL A 178 30.00 22.33 -21.18
N VAL A 179 28.85 21.75 -21.53
CA VAL A 179 27.54 22.39 -21.45
C VAL A 179 26.71 21.62 -20.43
N VAL A 180 26.05 22.30 -19.51
CA VAL A 180 25.25 21.68 -18.43
C VAL A 180 23.83 22.20 -18.56
N ILE A 181 22.85 21.34 -18.87
CA ILE A 181 21.49 21.77 -19.20
C ILE A 181 20.50 21.50 -18.06
N GLN A 182 19.45 22.31 -17.94
CA GLN A 182 18.25 21.99 -17.18
C GLN A 182 17.12 21.49 -18.09
N TYR A 183 16.14 20.82 -17.51
CA TYR A 183 14.92 20.39 -18.15
C TYR A 183 13.77 20.34 -17.14
N ARG A 184 12.51 20.45 -17.59
CA ARG A 184 11.34 20.37 -16.69
C ARG A 184 11.27 19.01 -15.98
N LEU A 185 10.86 19.05 -14.71
CA LEU A 185 10.84 17.90 -13.80
C LEU A 185 9.43 17.61 -13.27
N GLY A 186 9.27 16.41 -12.72
CA GLY A 186 8.10 15.92 -12.02
C GLY A 186 6.83 16.11 -12.84
N TRP A 187 5.81 16.66 -12.18
CA TRP A 187 4.53 16.94 -12.80
C TRP A 187 4.66 17.80 -14.06
N LEU A 188 5.45 18.88 -14.03
CA LEU A 188 5.57 19.82 -15.16
C LEU A 188 6.38 19.26 -16.34
N GLY A 189 7.25 18.28 -16.07
CA GLY A 189 8.04 17.60 -17.08
C GLY A 189 7.38 16.38 -17.71
N PHE A 190 6.53 15.67 -16.96
CA PHE A 190 6.14 14.29 -17.31
C PHE A 190 4.65 13.97 -17.15
N PHE A 191 3.81 14.92 -16.73
CA PHE A 191 2.36 14.71 -16.72
C PHE A 191 1.83 14.34 -18.11
N SER A 192 1.05 13.26 -18.18
CA SER A 192 0.48 12.76 -19.43
C SER A 192 -0.95 12.25 -19.25
N THR A 193 -1.84 12.60 -20.17
CA THR A 193 -3.17 12.00 -20.34
C THR A 193 -3.17 10.79 -21.28
N GLY A 194 -2.01 10.45 -21.85
CA GLY A 194 -1.88 9.39 -22.86
C GLY A 194 -2.42 9.75 -24.24
N ASP A 195 -2.71 11.03 -24.48
CA ASP A 195 -3.26 11.54 -25.73
C ASP A 195 -2.69 12.93 -26.09
N LYS A 196 -3.19 13.52 -27.17
CA LYS A 196 -2.69 14.81 -27.70
C LYS A 196 -2.87 16.03 -26.77
N TYR A 197 -3.67 15.94 -25.71
CA TYR A 197 -3.99 17.11 -24.88
C TYR A 197 -2.94 17.37 -23.80
N ALA A 198 -2.32 16.30 -23.29
CA ALA A 198 -1.08 16.31 -22.54
C ALA A 198 -0.30 15.02 -22.88
N PRO A 199 0.54 15.01 -23.93
CA PRO A 199 1.21 13.80 -24.39
C PRO A 199 2.27 13.27 -23.42
N GLY A 200 2.84 14.13 -22.56
CA GLY A 200 3.94 13.78 -21.65
C GLY A 200 5.31 14.18 -22.19
N ASN A 201 6.38 13.78 -21.50
CA ASN A 201 7.77 13.92 -21.94
C ASN A 201 8.27 15.35 -22.23
N MET A 202 7.66 16.37 -21.64
CA MET A 202 8.07 17.77 -21.80
C MET A 202 9.53 17.99 -21.40
N GLY A 203 9.99 17.36 -20.31
CA GLY A 203 11.39 17.42 -19.90
C GLY A 203 12.36 16.84 -20.95
N LEU A 204 11.99 15.76 -21.64
CA LEU A 204 12.82 15.18 -22.71
C LEU A 204 12.84 16.06 -23.96
N LEU A 205 11.71 16.72 -24.28
CA LEU A 205 11.65 17.71 -25.35
C LEU A 205 12.50 18.95 -25.05
N ASP A 206 12.60 19.36 -23.77
CA ASP A 206 13.51 20.43 -23.34
C ASP A 206 14.97 20.07 -23.62
N GLN A 207 15.36 18.82 -23.37
CA GLN A 207 16.71 18.34 -23.67
C GLN A 207 16.99 18.36 -25.19
N VAL A 208 16.02 17.96 -26.03
CA VAL A 208 16.14 18.07 -27.49
C VAL A 208 16.33 19.52 -27.92
N GLU A 209 15.57 20.45 -27.35
CA GLU A 209 15.69 21.87 -27.67
C GLU A 209 17.03 22.46 -27.21
N ALA A 210 17.52 22.08 -26.03
CA ALA A 210 18.86 22.46 -25.58
C ALA A 210 19.96 21.94 -26.53
N LEU A 211 19.81 20.71 -27.06
CA LEU A 211 20.75 20.17 -28.05
C LEU A 211 20.68 20.90 -29.40
N ARG A 212 19.48 21.32 -29.85
CA ARG A 212 19.34 22.19 -31.03
C ARG A 212 20.02 23.53 -30.80
N TRP A 213 19.87 24.11 -29.62
CA TRP A 213 20.56 25.33 -29.23
C TRP A 213 22.09 25.14 -29.29
N VAL A 214 22.61 24.02 -28.77
CA VAL A 214 24.05 23.68 -28.86
C VAL A 214 24.49 23.59 -30.31
N GLN A 215 23.73 22.89 -31.17
CA GLN A 215 24.03 22.77 -32.60
C GLN A 215 24.13 24.15 -33.29
N GLU A 216 23.22 25.07 -32.94
CA GLU A 216 23.20 26.40 -33.56
C GLU A 216 24.26 27.35 -32.98
N HIS A 217 24.55 27.30 -31.68
CA HIS A 217 25.25 28.39 -31.00
C HIS A 217 26.63 28.05 -30.43
N ILE A 218 26.97 26.77 -30.22
CA ILE A 218 28.18 26.40 -29.46
C ILE A 218 29.50 26.83 -30.12
N HIS A 219 29.48 27.04 -31.44
CA HIS A 219 30.62 27.54 -32.20
C HIS A 219 31.08 28.95 -31.76
N ASN A 220 30.18 29.76 -31.20
CA ASN A 220 30.53 31.07 -30.64
C ASN A 220 31.41 30.95 -29.40
N PHE A 221 31.32 29.82 -28.70
CA PHE A 221 32.07 29.48 -27.48
C PHE A 221 33.32 28.63 -27.77
N GLY A 222 33.69 28.49 -29.05
CA GLY A 222 34.84 27.68 -29.48
C GLY A 222 34.56 26.18 -29.65
N GLY A 223 33.32 25.72 -29.44
CA GLY A 223 32.93 24.33 -29.63
C GLY A 223 32.68 23.94 -31.09
N ASP A 224 32.75 22.65 -31.40
CA ASP A 224 32.37 22.07 -32.68
C ASP A 224 30.99 21.40 -32.57
N SER A 225 30.00 21.98 -33.23
CA SER A 225 28.65 21.38 -33.29
C SER A 225 28.63 20.02 -34.00
N LYS A 226 29.66 19.70 -34.80
CA LYS A 226 29.81 18.39 -35.45
C LYS A 226 30.48 17.33 -34.57
N SER A 227 30.82 17.68 -33.33
CA SER A 227 31.42 16.74 -32.38
C SER A 227 30.88 16.98 -30.97
N VAL A 228 29.62 16.59 -30.79
CA VAL A 228 28.89 16.71 -29.52
C VAL A 228 28.73 15.33 -28.90
N THR A 229 29.17 15.16 -27.66
CA THR A 229 28.91 13.97 -26.85
C THR A 229 27.90 14.33 -25.76
N ILE A 230 26.82 13.57 -25.65
CA ILE A 230 25.89 13.71 -24.52
C ILE A 230 26.31 12.76 -23.40
N PHE A 231 26.25 13.21 -22.16
CA PHE A 231 26.52 12.38 -21.00
C PHE A 231 25.61 12.75 -19.84
N GLY A 232 25.30 11.79 -18.99
CA GLY A 232 24.36 11.99 -17.90
C GLY A 232 24.37 10.82 -16.93
N GLU A 233 23.94 11.08 -15.70
CA GLU A 233 23.88 10.09 -14.63
C GLU A 233 22.44 9.84 -14.16
N SER A 234 22.13 8.61 -13.75
CA SER A 234 20.81 8.22 -13.23
C SER A 234 19.71 8.51 -14.25
N ALA A 235 18.68 9.30 -13.90
CA ALA A 235 17.67 9.77 -14.85
C ALA A 235 18.25 10.56 -16.04
N GLY A 236 19.41 11.21 -15.87
CA GLY A 236 20.18 11.85 -16.94
C GLY A 236 20.86 10.82 -17.85
N GLY A 237 21.36 9.71 -17.30
CA GLY A 237 21.85 8.57 -18.09
C GLY A 237 20.72 7.88 -18.86
N ALA A 238 19.57 7.72 -18.21
CA ALA A 238 18.35 7.26 -18.87
C ALA A 238 17.91 8.22 -19.97
N SER A 239 18.02 9.54 -19.76
CA SER A 239 17.78 10.55 -20.79
C SER A 239 18.71 10.42 -21.99
N VAL A 240 20.03 10.23 -21.76
CA VAL A 240 21.01 9.97 -22.83
C VAL A 240 20.61 8.73 -23.63
N SER A 241 20.26 7.65 -22.93
CA SER A 241 19.81 6.42 -23.57
C SER A 241 18.50 6.60 -24.34
N LEU A 242 17.54 7.36 -23.82
CA LEU A 242 16.27 7.70 -24.48
C LEU A 242 16.48 8.58 -25.72
N LEU A 243 17.43 9.52 -25.66
CA LEU A 243 17.82 10.36 -26.80
C LEU A 243 18.45 9.52 -27.92
N LEU A 244 19.11 8.39 -27.64
CA LEU A 244 19.55 7.46 -28.68
C LEU A 244 18.37 6.79 -29.40
N LEU A 245 17.21 6.67 -28.75
CA LEU A 245 16.02 6.00 -29.28
C LEU A 245 15.04 6.96 -29.96
N SER A 246 15.13 8.27 -29.72
CA SER A 246 14.18 9.24 -30.23
C SER A 246 14.48 9.68 -31.66
N PRO A 247 13.50 9.73 -32.59
CA PRO A 247 13.72 10.32 -33.91
C PRO A 247 13.92 11.84 -33.87
N LEU A 248 13.62 12.52 -32.76
CA LEU A 248 13.75 13.98 -32.68
C LEU A 248 15.19 14.46 -32.45
N SER A 249 16.08 13.54 -32.07
CA SER A 249 17.47 13.83 -31.70
C SER A 249 18.49 13.45 -32.79
N ILE A 250 18.04 12.94 -33.95
CA ILE A 250 18.94 12.51 -35.04
C ILE A 250 19.89 13.65 -35.41
N GLY A 251 21.19 13.38 -35.42
CA GLY A 251 22.21 14.34 -35.86
C GLY A 251 22.51 15.46 -34.86
N LEU A 252 21.91 15.45 -33.67
CA LEU A 252 22.21 16.44 -32.63
C LEU A 252 23.46 16.10 -31.80
N PHE A 253 23.89 14.83 -31.81
CA PHE A 253 25.07 14.35 -31.09
C PHE A 253 25.75 13.18 -31.82
N HIS A 254 26.97 12.87 -31.41
CA HIS A 254 27.95 12.03 -32.11
C HIS A 254 28.64 11.01 -31.19
N GLY A 255 28.37 11.09 -29.88
CA GLY A 255 28.78 10.11 -28.86
C GLY A 255 27.83 10.20 -27.67
N ALA A 256 27.70 9.12 -26.91
CA ALA A 256 26.81 9.06 -25.76
C ALA A 256 27.47 8.33 -24.58
N ILE A 257 27.28 8.84 -23.36
CA ILE A 257 27.71 8.19 -22.12
C ILE A 257 26.53 8.16 -21.15
N ALA A 258 26.10 6.97 -20.75
CA ALA A 258 25.01 6.79 -19.79
C ALA A 258 25.55 6.17 -18.49
N GLU A 259 25.71 6.99 -17.47
CA GLU A 259 26.27 6.64 -16.17
C GLU A 259 25.12 6.20 -15.26
N SER A 260 25.13 4.96 -14.77
CA SER A 260 24.22 4.51 -13.73
C SER A 260 22.73 4.73 -14.08
N GLY A 261 22.36 4.59 -15.35
CA GLY A 261 20.96 4.70 -15.81
C GLY A 261 20.78 4.58 -17.32
N THR A 262 19.73 3.89 -17.78
CA THR A 262 19.45 3.66 -19.21
C THR A 262 17.95 3.58 -19.52
N ALA A 263 17.57 3.55 -20.80
CA ALA A 263 16.18 3.42 -21.22
C ALA A 263 15.58 2.01 -20.99
N ALA A 264 16.35 1.06 -20.48
CA ALA A 264 15.86 -0.24 -20.03
C ALA A 264 15.33 -0.22 -18.57
N MET A 265 15.49 0.89 -17.85
CA MET A 265 15.00 1.07 -16.48
C MET A 265 13.47 1.21 -16.45
N LYS A 266 12.76 0.08 -16.30
CA LYS A 266 11.29 0.05 -16.34
C LYS A 266 10.60 0.99 -15.35
N MET A 267 11.20 1.20 -14.18
CA MET A 267 10.63 2.06 -13.12
C MET A 267 10.50 3.54 -13.51
N LEU A 268 11.24 4.00 -14.52
CA LEU A 268 11.17 5.38 -14.99
C LEU A 268 10.03 5.63 -15.98
N PHE A 269 9.32 4.58 -16.40
CA PHE A 269 8.22 4.66 -17.35
C PHE A 269 6.88 4.56 -16.65
N ASN A 270 5.87 5.24 -17.19
CA ASN A 270 4.49 5.08 -16.78
C ASN A 270 3.67 4.40 -17.90
N PRO A 271 3.32 3.11 -17.76
CA PRO A 271 2.54 2.41 -18.78
C PRO A 271 1.06 2.83 -18.81
N ASN A 272 0.55 3.45 -17.73
CA ASN A 272 -0.85 3.83 -17.58
C ASN A 272 -1.01 5.33 -17.23
N PRO A 273 -0.57 6.25 -18.12
CA PRO A 273 -0.56 7.68 -17.84
C PRO A 273 -1.95 8.26 -17.54
N LEU A 274 -2.99 7.76 -18.22
CA LEU A 274 -4.36 8.20 -18.00
C LEU A 274 -4.85 7.94 -16.56
N LEU A 275 -4.51 6.79 -15.97
CA LEU A 275 -4.92 6.46 -14.60
C LEU A 275 -4.33 7.46 -13.60
N VAL A 276 -3.03 7.78 -13.76
CA VAL A 276 -2.36 8.79 -12.93
C VAL A 276 -2.98 10.18 -13.13
N ALA A 277 -3.31 10.54 -14.37
CA ALA A 277 -3.98 11.82 -14.67
C ALA A 277 -5.38 11.92 -14.06
N GLN A 278 -6.13 10.80 -14.00
CA GLN A 278 -7.45 10.74 -13.37
C GLN A 278 -7.36 10.84 -11.84
N THR A 279 -6.40 10.15 -11.23
CA THR A 279 -6.10 10.29 -9.79
C THR A 279 -5.77 11.73 -9.45
N VAL A 280 -4.89 12.35 -10.23
CA VAL A 280 -4.58 13.79 -10.11
C VAL A 280 -5.86 14.62 -10.19
N ALA A 281 -6.69 14.42 -11.22
CA ALA A 281 -7.91 15.20 -11.42
C ALA A 281 -8.86 15.10 -10.22
N ASN A 282 -9.02 13.89 -9.66
CA ASN A 282 -9.84 13.69 -8.47
C ASN A 282 -9.27 14.41 -7.24
N LEU A 283 -7.95 14.38 -7.02
CA LEU A 283 -7.29 15.04 -5.89
C LEU A 283 -7.48 16.58 -5.90
N ILE A 284 -7.52 17.18 -7.09
CA ILE A 284 -7.66 18.63 -7.26
C ILE A 284 -9.10 19.09 -7.51
N GLY A 285 -10.08 18.16 -7.47
CA GLY A 285 -11.49 18.46 -7.68
C GLY A 285 -11.85 18.84 -9.13
N CYS A 286 -11.07 18.36 -10.11
CA CYS A 286 -11.39 18.53 -11.54
C CYS A 286 -12.16 17.33 -12.08
N GLU A 287 -12.90 17.54 -13.17
CA GLU A 287 -13.62 16.48 -13.87
C GLU A 287 -12.65 15.43 -14.45
N SER A 288 -12.75 14.18 -13.97
CA SER A 288 -11.79 13.10 -14.25
C SER A 288 -12.16 12.19 -15.43
N THR A 289 -13.29 12.42 -16.08
CA THR A 289 -13.75 11.59 -17.22
C THR A 289 -13.32 12.14 -18.59
N ASN A 290 -12.89 13.41 -18.68
CA ASN A 290 -12.56 14.07 -19.94
C ASN A 290 -11.11 14.59 -19.94
N THR A 291 -10.25 13.99 -20.77
CA THR A 291 -8.80 14.31 -20.81
C THR A 291 -8.50 15.76 -21.18
N VAL A 292 -9.34 16.41 -21.99
CA VAL A 292 -9.22 17.85 -22.31
C VAL A 292 -9.39 18.68 -21.04
N LYS A 293 -10.45 18.40 -20.28
CA LYS A 293 -10.75 19.12 -19.05
C LYS A 293 -9.69 18.87 -17.99
N ILE A 294 -9.17 17.65 -17.89
CA ILE A 294 -8.05 17.33 -17.00
C ILE A 294 -6.83 18.21 -17.36
N ALA A 295 -6.39 18.17 -18.62
CA ALA A 295 -5.22 18.92 -19.07
C ALA A 295 -5.39 20.45 -18.88
N ASP A 296 -6.57 20.99 -19.19
CA ASP A 296 -6.88 22.41 -19.00
C ASP A 296 -6.91 22.82 -17.52
N CYS A 297 -7.41 21.93 -16.65
CA CYS A 297 -7.42 22.17 -15.21
C CYS A 297 -5.98 22.22 -14.67
N VAL A 298 -5.17 21.24 -15.04
CA VAL A 298 -3.76 21.15 -14.61
C VAL A 298 -2.96 22.36 -15.07
N LYS A 299 -3.14 22.83 -16.31
CA LYS A 299 -2.46 24.05 -16.81
C LYS A 299 -2.77 25.29 -15.97
N LYS A 300 -3.97 25.39 -15.40
CA LYS A 300 -4.45 26.55 -14.63
C LYS A 300 -4.10 26.50 -13.15
N LEU A 301 -3.59 25.38 -12.63
CA LEU A 301 -3.25 25.24 -11.22
C LEU A 301 -2.15 26.21 -10.78
N PRO A 302 -2.26 26.83 -9.61
CA PRO A 302 -1.15 27.51 -8.96
C PRO A 302 0.01 26.55 -8.69
N ALA A 303 1.25 27.02 -8.87
CA ALA A 303 2.44 26.18 -8.70
C ALA A 303 2.56 25.68 -7.25
N ASP A 304 2.28 26.51 -6.26
CA ASP A 304 2.26 26.14 -4.84
C ASP A 304 1.28 25.00 -4.51
N HIS A 305 0.10 24.98 -5.16
CA HIS A 305 -0.85 23.87 -5.03
C HIS A 305 -0.26 22.56 -5.58
N ILE A 306 0.42 22.61 -6.74
CA ILE A 306 1.10 21.43 -7.31
C ILE A 306 2.16 20.91 -6.33
N MET A 307 2.96 21.80 -5.74
CA MET A 307 3.99 21.43 -4.75
C MET A 307 3.38 20.72 -3.53
N ASN A 308 2.28 21.28 -2.99
CA ASN A 308 1.64 20.73 -1.80
C ASN A 308 1.07 19.32 -2.05
N ILE A 309 0.47 19.09 -3.22
CA ILE A 309 -0.07 17.77 -3.58
C ILE A 309 1.08 16.76 -3.73
N GLN A 310 2.17 17.13 -4.42
CA GLN A 310 3.33 16.26 -4.57
C GLN A 310 3.95 15.89 -3.20
N LYS A 311 3.99 16.84 -2.25
CA LYS A 311 4.48 16.60 -0.88
C LYS A 311 3.58 15.64 -0.10
N GLN A 312 2.26 15.76 -0.25
CA GLN A 312 1.28 14.91 0.44
C GLN A 312 1.14 13.52 -0.19
N ASN A 313 1.55 13.35 -1.46
CA ASN A 313 1.37 12.13 -2.23
C ASN A 313 2.70 11.67 -2.83
N GLN A 314 3.68 11.35 -1.98
CA GLN A 314 5.04 10.99 -2.41
C GLN A 314 5.11 9.73 -3.29
N MET A 315 4.07 8.90 -3.29
CA MET A 315 3.93 7.72 -4.16
C MET A 315 3.46 8.08 -5.59
N LEU A 316 3.04 9.32 -5.84
CA LEU A 316 2.56 9.77 -7.14
C LEU A 316 3.75 10.09 -8.07
N PHE A 317 4.12 9.11 -8.90
CA PHE A 317 5.24 9.23 -9.84
C PHE A 317 4.79 9.60 -11.27
N PHE A 318 5.51 10.52 -11.90
CA PHE A 318 5.29 10.94 -13.30
C PHE A 318 6.48 10.48 -14.16
N GLY A 319 6.29 9.34 -14.84
CA GLY A 319 7.32 8.71 -15.66
C GLY A 319 7.23 9.02 -17.16
N VAL A 320 8.23 8.54 -17.88
CA VAL A 320 8.32 8.60 -19.36
C VAL A 320 7.20 7.79 -19.99
N THR A 321 6.65 8.30 -21.10
CA THR A 321 5.55 7.67 -21.84
C THR A 321 5.91 7.45 -23.31
N ALA A 322 5.30 6.45 -23.96
CA ALA A 322 5.37 6.31 -25.42
C ALA A 322 4.34 7.27 -26.03
N ASP A 323 4.75 8.52 -26.26
CA ASP A 323 3.89 9.65 -26.63
C ASP A 323 3.62 9.78 -28.14
N GLY A 324 4.25 8.94 -28.96
CA GLY A 324 4.18 8.99 -30.41
C GLY A 324 4.94 10.16 -31.05
N GLN A 325 5.60 11.00 -30.25
CA GLN A 325 6.38 12.15 -30.71
C GLN A 325 7.85 11.98 -30.37
N PHE A 326 8.20 11.97 -29.08
CA PHE A 326 9.55 11.73 -28.61
C PHE A 326 9.90 10.24 -28.71
N LEU A 327 9.00 9.35 -28.31
CA LEU A 327 9.11 7.90 -28.52
C LEU A 327 7.95 7.42 -29.38
N SER A 328 8.26 6.82 -30.54
CA SER A 328 7.25 6.27 -31.46
C SER A 328 6.57 5.01 -30.89
N LYS A 329 7.27 4.29 -30.01
CA LYS A 329 6.86 3.05 -29.36
C LYS A 329 7.67 2.85 -28.08
N SER A 330 7.48 1.75 -27.37
CA SER A 330 8.21 1.50 -26.12
C SER A 330 9.73 1.47 -26.37
N ALA A 331 10.50 1.99 -25.41
CA ALA A 331 11.97 2.02 -25.52
C ALA A 331 12.59 0.64 -25.74
N MET A 332 12.00 -0.40 -25.12
CA MET A 332 12.44 -1.78 -25.29
C MET A 332 12.20 -2.30 -26.71
N GLU A 333 11.07 -1.97 -27.34
CA GLU A 333 10.79 -2.39 -28.72
C GLU A 333 11.69 -1.69 -29.73
N ILE A 334 12.00 -0.40 -29.53
CA ILE A 334 12.98 0.32 -30.36
C ILE A 334 14.36 -0.34 -30.25
N SER A 335 14.77 -0.66 -29.02
CA SER A 335 16.08 -1.24 -28.73
C SER A 335 16.22 -2.65 -29.31
N GLN A 336 15.21 -3.50 -29.14
CA GLN A 336 15.18 -4.87 -29.68
C GLN A 336 15.17 -4.92 -31.21
N ASN A 337 14.51 -3.96 -31.86
CA ASN A 337 14.50 -3.86 -33.31
C ASN A 337 15.74 -3.17 -33.89
N HIS A 338 16.66 -2.72 -33.03
CA HIS A 338 17.84 -1.94 -33.38
C HIS A 338 17.52 -0.62 -34.13
N GLU A 339 16.37 -0.01 -33.82
CA GLU A 339 15.85 1.22 -34.45
C GLU A 339 16.38 2.49 -33.76
N MET A 340 17.67 2.53 -33.45
CA MET A 340 18.31 3.59 -32.66
C MET A 340 19.45 4.30 -33.41
N HIS A 341 19.85 5.48 -32.91
CA HIS A 341 21.00 6.23 -33.41
C HIS A 341 22.30 5.48 -33.14
N LYS A 342 23.02 5.16 -34.20
CA LYS A 342 24.27 4.39 -34.12
C LYS A 342 25.48 5.31 -33.98
N VAL A 343 25.69 5.83 -32.78
CA VAL A 343 26.89 6.58 -32.39
C VAL A 343 27.65 5.81 -31.30
N PRO A 344 28.98 5.96 -31.16
CA PRO A 344 29.72 5.35 -30.06
C PRO A 344 29.02 5.58 -28.72
N PHE A 345 28.84 4.51 -27.95
CA PHE A 345 28.09 4.53 -26.71
C PHE A 345 28.91 3.89 -25.58
N MET A 346 28.99 4.58 -24.46
CA MET A 346 29.57 4.09 -23.22
C MET A 346 28.49 4.05 -22.15
N THR A 347 28.48 3.00 -21.35
CA THR A 347 27.61 2.93 -20.18
C THR A 347 28.33 2.24 -19.03
N GLY A 348 27.85 2.42 -17.81
CA GLY A 348 28.40 1.74 -16.65
C GLY A 348 27.53 1.96 -15.43
N VAL A 349 27.95 1.32 -14.34
CA VAL A 349 27.28 1.36 -13.04
C VAL A 349 28.33 1.45 -11.94
N ASN A 350 27.89 1.80 -10.75
CA ASN A 350 28.69 1.66 -9.54
C ASN A 350 28.54 0.25 -8.95
N ASP A 351 29.54 -0.24 -8.23
CA ASP A 351 29.51 -1.59 -7.64
C ASP A 351 28.48 -1.76 -6.51
N ASN A 352 27.94 -0.65 -5.98
CA ASN A 352 26.91 -0.65 -4.95
C ASN A 352 25.88 0.49 -5.12
N GLU A 353 25.18 0.53 -6.27
CA GLU A 353 24.21 1.58 -6.65
C GLU A 353 23.14 1.91 -5.59
N VAL A 354 22.65 0.93 -4.84
CA VAL A 354 21.64 1.15 -3.79
C VAL A 354 22.25 0.90 -2.43
N GLY A 355 23.53 1.25 -2.27
CA GLY A 355 24.33 0.97 -1.10
C GLY A 355 23.98 1.82 0.11
N TRP A 356 23.61 3.09 -0.08
CA TRP A 356 23.24 3.98 1.02
C TRP A 356 22.30 5.12 0.64
N LEU A 357 22.63 5.91 -0.38
CA LEU A 357 21.88 7.11 -0.76
C LEU A 357 20.45 6.78 -1.17
N LEU A 358 20.31 5.86 -2.14
CA LEU A 358 19.00 5.45 -2.64
C LEU A 358 18.27 4.53 -1.66
N ALA A 359 18.99 3.71 -0.89
CA ALA A 359 18.38 2.84 0.12
C ALA A 359 17.56 3.64 1.14
N LYS A 360 17.91 4.89 1.45
CA LYS A 360 17.10 5.74 2.35
C LYS A 360 15.68 6.03 1.85
N PHE A 361 15.43 5.96 0.54
CA PHE A 361 14.09 6.10 -0.03
C PHE A 361 13.31 4.79 -0.05
N PHE A 362 14.01 3.65 -0.12
CA PHE A 362 13.42 2.34 -0.35
C PHE A 362 13.56 1.36 0.81
N ALA A 363 14.25 1.69 1.89
CA ALA A 363 14.50 0.78 3.01
C ALA A 363 13.81 1.29 4.28
N PRO A 364 13.36 0.40 5.17
CA PRO A 364 12.69 0.80 6.40
C PRO A 364 13.63 1.57 7.35
N PRO A 365 13.10 2.38 8.28
CA PRO A 365 13.92 3.05 9.29
C PRO A 365 14.81 2.06 10.06
N GLY A 366 16.09 2.42 10.23
CA GLY A 366 17.09 1.58 10.92
C GLY A 366 17.65 0.42 10.10
N TRP A 367 17.44 0.39 8.77
CA TRP A 367 17.94 -0.68 7.89
C TRP A 367 19.47 -0.86 7.90
N GLU A 368 20.23 0.20 8.24
CA GLU A 368 21.70 0.19 8.25
C GLU A 368 22.27 -0.89 9.18
N ASP A 369 21.58 -1.19 10.30
CA ASP A 369 21.96 -2.22 11.27
C ASP A 369 21.57 -3.65 10.84
N GLY A 370 20.84 -3.79 9.74
CA GLY A 370 20.29 -5.04 9.24
C GLY A 370 18.76 -5.01 9.14
N VAL A 371 18.20 -5.74 8.18
CA VAL A 371 16.76 -5.77 7.90
C VAL A 371 16.19 -7.18 7.99
N ASP A 372 14.99 -7.30 8.55
CA ASP A 372 14.27 -8.58 8.51
C ASP A 372 13.73 -8.80 7.11
N ARG A 373 13.83 -10.03 6.60
CA ARG A 373 13.34 -10.40 5.26
C ARG A 373 11.89 -9.94 5.03
N VAL A 374 11.04 -10.09 6.04
CA VAL A 374 9.63 -9.68 5.98
C VAL A 374 9.45 -8.18 5.72
N LYS A 375 10.37 -7.32 6.20
CA LYS A 375 10.28 -5.88 6.01
C LYS A 375 10.65 -5.43 4.59
N VAL A 376 11.34 -6.27 3.81
CA VAL A 376 11.72 -5.95 2.43
C VAL A 376 10.75 -6.52 1.39
N MET A 377 9.97 -7.55 1.73
CA MET A 377 9.02 -8.18 0.79
C MET A 377 7.96 -7.22 0.24
N PRO A 378 7.33 -6.33 1.04
CA PRO A 378 6.35 -5.37 0.50
C PRO A 378 6.95 -4.43 -0.56
N MET A 379 8.25 -4.12 -0.46
CA MET A 379 8.94 -3.27 -1.43
C MET A 379 9.18 -3.99 -2.76
N MET A 380 9.25 -5.33 -2.77
CA MET A 380 9.33 -6.10 -4.00
C MET A 380 8.05 -6.03 -4.85
N ALA A 381 6.90 -5.79 -4.21
CA ALA A 381 5.64 -5.58 -4.92
C ALA A 381 5.65 -4.30 -5.78
N MET A 382 6.58 -3.36 -5.56
CA MET A 382 6.76 -2.20 -6.45
C MET A 382 7.25 -2.63 -7.84
N PHE A 383 8.08 -3.68 -7.92
CA PHE A 383 8.67 -4.16 -9.16
C PHE A 383 7.82 -5.27 -9.82
N TYR A 384 7.07 -6.02 -9.01
CA TYR A 384 6.15 -7.07 -9.44
C TYR A 384 4.79 -6.87 -8.73
N PRO A 385 3.95 -5.93 -9.20
CA PRO A 385 2.73 -5.52 -8.50
C PRO A 385 1.55 -6.48 -8.66
N ASP A 386 1.61 -7.43 -9.60
CA ASP A 386 0.54 -8.42 -9.78
C ASP A 386 0.54 -9.40 -8.59
N PRO A 387 -0.53 -9.47 -7.79
CA PRO A 387 -0.60 -10.40 -6.67
C PRO A 387 -0.40 -11.86 -7.07
N LYS A 388 -0.74 -12.23 -8.32
CA LYS A 388 -0.54 -13.59 -8.85
C LYS A 388 0.93 -13.96 -9.00
N ASP A 389 1.81 -12.97 -9.05
CA ASP A 389 3.25 -13.12 -9.23
C ASP A 389 4.00 -13.06 -7.88
N GLN A 390 3.30 -13.06 -6.73
CA GLN A 390 3.94 -12.98 -5.41
C GLN A 390 4.95 -14.11 -5.18
N TRP A 391 4.70 -15.32 -5.68
CA TRP A 391 5.65 -16.44 -5.59
C TRP A 391 6.98 -16.17 -6.34
N ILE A 392 6.97 -15.33 -7.39
CA ILE A 392 8.20 -14.89 -8.07
C ILE A 392 8.97 -13.91 -7.19
N THR A 393 8.28 -13.04 -6.44
CA THR A 393 8.97 -12.15 -5.49
C THR A 393 9.70 -12.96 -4.41
N GLU A 394 9.11 -14.06 -3.94
CA GLU A 394 9.75 -14.99 -3.00
C GLU A 394 10.96 -15.70 -3.63
N LEU A 395 10.84 -16.18 -4.87
CA LEU A 395 11.95 -16.79 -5.60
C LEU A 395 13.15 -15.84 -5.75
N ILE A 396 12.87 -14.58 -6.11
CA ILE A 396 13.92 -13.55 -6.23
C ILE A 396 14.52 -13.25 -4.86
N ALA A 397 13.69 -13.15 -3.82
CA ALA A 397 14.18 -12.93 -2.45
C ALA A 397 15.06 -14.09 -1.97
N ASP A 398 14.72 -15.34 -2.28
CA ASP A 398 15.56 -16.51 -1.94
C ASP A 398 16.94 -16.45 -2.59
N GLU A 399 16.99 -16.02 -3.85
CA GLU A 399 18.21 -15.93 -4.64
C GLU A 399 19.16 -14.82 -4.13
N TYR A 400 18.63 -13.73 -3.59
CA TYR A 400 19.43 -12.58 -3.10
C TYR A 400 19.68 -12.60 -1.59
N LEU A 401 18.66 -12.86 -0.77
CA LEU A 401 18.74 -12.80 0.69
C LEU A 401 19.10 -14.18 1.30
N GLY A 402 18.66 -15.26 0.65
CA GLY A 402 18.69 -16.62 1.21
C GLY A 402 17.68 -16.83 2.36
N THR A 403 17.81 -17.96 3.05
CA THR A 403 16.87 -18.40 4.10
C THR A 403 17.40 -18.23 5.53
N SER A 404 18.61 -17.71 5.70
CA SER A 404 19.39 -17.81 6.94
C SER A 404 18.95 -16.89 8.10
N GLY A 405 17.82 -16.17 8.01
CA GLY A 405 17.33 -15.25 9.05
C GLY A 405 18.26 -14.08 9.43
N ASN A 406 19.47 -14.02 8.86
CA ASN A 406 20.51 -13.05 9.20
C ASN A 406 20.16 -11.67 8.63
N ARG A 407 19.88 -10.72 9.53
CA ARG A 407 19.47 -9.36 9.20
C ARG A 407 20.50 -8.57 8.38
N VAL A 408 21.79 -8.78 8.64
CA VAL A 408 22.87 -8.10 7.90
C VAL A 408 22.97 -8.65 6.48
N LYS A 409 22.92 -9.98 6.34
CA LYS A 409 22.90 -10.61 5.01
C LYS A 409 21.66 -10.20 4.20
N ASN A 410 20.51 -10.12 4.84
CA ASN A 410 19.29 -9.63 4.20
C ASN A 410 19.42 -8.18 3.73
N ARG A 411 20.08 -7.32 4.52
CA ARG A 411 20.36 -5.93 4.15
C ARG A 411 21.22 -5.89 2.89
N ASP A 412 22.34 -6.60 2.90
CA ASP A 412 23.29 -6.62 1.78
C ASP A 412 22.65 -7.22 0.52
N GLY A 413 21.91 -8.31 0.67
CA GLY A 413 21.16 -8.93 -0.43
C GLY A 413 20.04 -8.04 -0.97
N PHE A 414 19.37 -7.26 -0.10
CA PHE A 414 18.33 -6.32 -0.52
C PHE A 414 18.90 -5.12 -1.29
N THR A 415 20.00 -4.52 -0.82
CA THR A 415 20.67 -3.44 -1.55
C THR A 415 21.25 -3.92 -2.88
N GLU A 416 21.82 -5.13 -2.92
CA GLU A 416 22.28 -5.75 -4.18
C GLU A 416 21.12 -5.99 -5.15
N LEU A 417 19.99 -6.53 -4.66
CA LEU A 417 18.78 -6.77 -5.45
C LEU A 417 18.26 -5.50 -6.11
N LEU A 418 18.13 -4.42 -5.32
CA LEU A 418 17.67 -3.14 -5.84
C LEU A 418 18.66 -2.55 -6.85
N GLY A 419 19.96 -2.60 -6.56
CA GLY A 419 21.00 -2.16 -7.50
C GLY A 419 20.94 -2.90 -8.83
N ASP A 420 20.78 -4.22 -8.78
CA ASP A 420 20.70 -5.05 -9.98
C ASP A 420 19.44 -4.78 -10.81
N ILE A 421 18.26 -4.76 -10.18
CA ILE A 421 16.99 -4.54 -10.87
C ILE A 421 16.88 -3.12 -11.43
N MET A 422 17.37 -2.12 -10.69
CA MET A 422 17.23 -0.72 -11.07
C MET A 422 18.29 -0.27 -12.07
N PHE A 423 19.54 -0.74 -11.96
CA PHE A 423 20.67 -0.15 -12.69
C PHE A 423 21.49 -1.18 -13.49
N THR A 424 22.08 -2.16 -12.80
CA THR A 424 23.05 -3.09 -13.41
C THR A 424 22.46 -3.89 -14.56
N ILE A 425 21.33 -4.56 -14.35
CA ILE A 425 20.71 -5.40 -15.38
C ILE A 425 20.19 -4.54 -16.54
N PRO A 426 19.49 -3.42 -16.33
CA PRO A 426 19.15 -2.48 -17.39
C PRO A 426 20.36 -1.99 -18.21
N ALA A 427 21.47 -1.62 -17.57
CA ALA A 427 22.69 -1.19 -18.26
C ALA A 427 23.26 -2.30 -19.15
N LEU A 428 23.33 -3.53 -18.65
CA LEU A 428 23.76 -4.69 -19.43
C LEU A 428 22.81 -5.00 -20.60
N GLN A 429 21.49 -4.88 -20.41
CA GLN A 429 20.50 -5.06 -21.49
C GLN A 429 20.74 -4.03 -22.60
N MET A 430 20.87 -2.75 -22.24
CA MET A 430 21.08 -1.69 -23.21
C MET A 430 22.43 -1.81 -23.92
N ALA A 431 23.50 -2.21 -23.21
CA ALA A 431 24.79 -2.50 -23.80
C ALA A 431 24.74 -3.66 -24.81
N ASN A 432 23.99 -4.73 -24.49
CA ASN A 432 23.75 -5.84 -25.41
C ASN A 432 23.01 -5.38 -26.68
N PHE A 433 21.90 -4.65 -26.56
CA PHE A 433 21.15 -4.15 -27.73
C PHE A 433 22.01 -3.27 -28.65
N HIS A 434 22.82 -2.37 -28.08
CA HIS A 434 23.70 -1.52 -28.87
C HIS A 434 24.85 -2.30 -29.53
N ARG A 435 25.48 -3.23 -28.80
CA ARG A 435 26.49 -4.15 -29.37
C ARG A 435 25.90 -4.92 -30.55
N ASP A 436 24.72 -5.50 -30.39
CA ASP A 436 24.08 -6.37 -31.39
C ASP A 436 23.64 -5.57 -32.63
N ALA A 437 23.41 -4.26 -32.48
CA ALA A 437 23.19 -3.34 -33.58
C ALA A 437 24.48 -2.87 -34.30
N GLY A 438 25.64 -3.32 -33.85
CA GLY A 438 26.96 -2.98 -34.41
C GLY A 438 27.52 -1.64 -33.91
N VAL A 439 27.05 -1.13 -32.79
CA VAL A 439 27.53 0.13 -32.20
C VAL A 439 28.85 -0.11 -31.43
N PRO A 440 29.87 0.75 -31.56
CA PRO A 440 31.04 0.71 -30.68
C PRO A 440 30.62 0.94 -29.22
N MET A 441 30.77 -0.10 -28.40
CA MET A 441 30.30 -0.13 -27.01
C MET A 441 31.45 -0.23 -26.01
N TYR A 442 31.36 0.51 -24.91
CA TYR A 442 32.26 0.37 -23.75
C TYR A 442 31.44 0.26 -22.46
N LEU A 443 31.82 -0.66 -21.60
CA LEU A 443 31.17 -0.90 -20.31
C LEU A 443 32.16 -0.68 -19.16
N TYR A 444 31.75 -0.03 -18.07
CA TYR A 444 32.50 0.00 -16.82
C TYR A 444 31.67 -0.41 -15.60
N GLU A 445 32.39 -0.78 -14.55
CA GLU A 445 31.89 -0.82 -13.17
C GLU A 445 32.83 0.05 -12.32
N PHE A 446 32.29 1.07 -11.65
CA PHE A 446 33.06 1.96 -10.78
C PHE A 446 33.12 1.40 -9.35
N GLN A 447 34.32 1.35 -8.78
CA GLN A 447 34.65 0.55 -7.59
C GLN A 447 35.44 1.35 -6.54
N GLN A 448 35.35 2.68 -6.55
CA GLN A 448 36.03 3.53 -5.56
C GLN A 448 35.05 4.41 -4.78
N THR A 449 34.87 4.11 -3.50
CA THR A 449 34.27 5.07 -2.57
C THR A 449 35.21 6.27 -2.37
N PRO A 450 34.75 7.51 -2.62
CA PRO A 450 35.52 8.74 -2.38
C PRO A 450 36.02 8.82 -0.94
N SER A 451 37.29 9.20 -0.73
CA SER A 451 37.92 9.11 0.60
C SER A 451 37.24 9.97 1.67
N MET A 452 36.63 11.09 1.26
CA MET A 452 35.88 11.95 2.17
C MET A 452 34.57 11.30 2.65
N LEU A 453 33.89 10.53 1.79
CA LEU A 453 32.61 9.90 2.11
C LEU A 453 32.78 8.68 3.00
N LYS A 454 33.96 8.04 2.99
CA LYS A 454 34.30 6.93 3.90
C LYS A 454 34.17 7.28 5.39
N LYS A 455 34.24 8.56 5.75
CA LYS A 455 34.06 9.02 7.14
C LYS A 455 32.59 9.26 7.51
N MET A 456 31.71 9.38 6.54
CA MET A 456 30.29 9.74 6.72
C MET A 456 29.34 8.60 6.45
N ARG A 457 29.75 7.62 5.63
CA ARG A 457 28.94 6.44 5.30
C ARG A 457 29.37 5.23 6.12
N PRO A 458 28.43 4.30 6.41
CA PRO A 458 28.78 3.02 6.99
C PRO A 458 29.83 2.26 6.17
N SER A 459 30.69 1.49 6.83
CA SER A 459 31.83 0.81 6.20
C SER A 459 31.45 -0.31 5.22
N PHE A 460 30.21 -0.80 5.26
CA PHE A 460 29.70 -1.81 4.34
C PHE A 460 29.32 -1.23 2.97
N VAL A 461 29.27 0.10 2.83
CA VAL A 461 28.88 0.77 1.59
C VAL A 461 30.09 0.82 0.65
N GLY A 462 29.99 0.13 -0.49
CA GLY A 462 30.90 0.26 -1.64
C GLY A 462 30.84 1.62 -2.33
N SER A 463 30.95 1.66 -3.66
CA SER A 463 30.72 2.88 -4.45
C SER A 463 29.22 3.03 -4.64
N ASP A 464 28.68 4.06 -3.99
CA ASP A 464 27.23 4.32 -3.95
C ASP A 464 26.78 5.11 -5.18
N HIS A 465 25.47 5.24 -5.40
CA HIS A 465 24.93 6.00 -6.54
C HIS A 465 25.55 7.40 -6.67
N GLY A 466 26.06 7.73 -7.85
CA GLY A 466 26.64 9.04 -8.17
C GLY A 466 28.06 9.31 -7.62
N ASP A 467 28.72 8.34 -6.97
CA ASP A 467 30.08 8.51 -6.45
C ASP A 467 31.12 8.81 -7.56
N GLU A 468 30.90 8.30 -8.77
CA GLU A 468 31.75 8.51 -9.95
C GLU A 468 31.78 9.98 -10.39
N LEU A 469 30.70 10.73 -10.12
CA LEU A 469 30.54 12.13 -10.54
C LEU A 469 31.61 13.05 -9.96
N MET A 470 32.05 12.79 -8.73
CA MET A 470 33.15 13.53 -8.09
C MET A 470 34.43 13.48 -8.92
N PHE A 471 34.66 12.37 -9.62
CA PHE A 471 35.85 12.12 -10.40
C PHE A 471 35.67 12.56 -11.86
N VAL A 472 34.49 12.36 -12.46
CA VAL A 472 34.16 12.80 -13.84
C VAL A 472 34.19 14.32 -13.94
N PHE A 473 33.59 15.04 -12.99
CA PHE A 473 33.60 16.50 -12.95
C PHE A 473 34.81 17.10 -12.25
N GLY A 474 35.64 16.27 -11.60
CA GLY A 474 36.85 16.71 -10.93
C GLY A 474 36.60 17.71 -9.81
N PHE A 475 35.66 17.41 -8.91
CA PHE A 475 35.25 18.29 -7.82
C PHE A 475 36.43 18.80 -6.99
N CYS A 476 37.45 17.95 -6.81
CA CYS A 476 38.72 18.26 -6.13
C CYS A 476 39.54 19.40 -6.74
N PHE A 477 39.23 19.81 -7.98
CA PHE A 477 39.96 20.84 -8.72
C PHE A 477 39.19 22.16 -8.85
N THR A 478 37.96 22.20 -8.35
CA THR A 478 37.07 23.37 -8.41
C THR A 478 36.84 23.96 -7.03
N SER A 479 36.42 25.22 -6.98
CA SER A 479 35.97 25.88 -5.74
C SER A 479 34.44 25.92 -5.62
N HIS A 480 33.72 25.19 -6.47
CA HIS A 480 32.25 25.19 -6.50
C HIS A 480 31.65 24.56 -5.24
N PHE A 481 32.33 23.55 -4.69
CA PHE A 481 32.00 22.93 -3.42
C PHE A 481 33.04 23.30 -2.36
N ILE A 482 32.56 23.69 -1.17
CA ILE A 482 33.43 23.87 -0.01
C ILE A 482 33.63 22.49 0.64
N MET A 483 34.85 21.96 0.53
CA MET A 483 35.22 20.61 0.98
C MET A 483 36.58 20.63 1.72
N ASP A 484 36.78 19.73 2.69
CA ASP A 484 38.02 19.55 3.46
C ASP A 484 39.16 18.87 2.64
N GLY A 485 39.45 19.40 1.45
CA GLY A 485 40.48 18.88 0.55
C GLY A 485 40.24 17.45 0.05
N CYS A 486 40.95 17.06 -1.01
CA CYS A 486 40.90 15.70 -1.55
C CYS A 486 42.18 14.93 -1.26
N ALA A 487 42.07 13.62 -1.08
CA ALA A 487 43.22 12.75 -1.01
C ALA A 487 43.93 12.71 -2.38
N GLU A 488 45.27 12.68 -2.39
CA GLU A 488 46.08 12.69 -3.62
C GLU A 488 45.71 11.55 -4.59
N LYS A 489 45.41 10.37 -4.05
CA LYS A 489 44.94 9.22 -4.82
C LYS A 489 43.60 9.46 -5.51
N ASP A 490 42.69 10.21 -4.88
CA ASP A 490 41.39 10.53 -5.46
C ASP A 490 41.55 11.60 -6.56
N GLU A 491 42.45 12.57 -6.37
CA GLU A 491 42.82 13.51 -7.43
C GLU A 491 43.44 12.79 -8.64
N GLN A 492 44.31 11.79 -8.40
CA GLN A 492 44.90 11.00 -9.47
C GLN A 492 43.83 10.21 -10.23
N LEU A 493 42.92 9.54 -9.52
CA LEU A 493 41.81 8.82 -10.14
C LEU A 493 40.90 9.77 -10.93
N SER A 494 40.62 10.97 -10.43
CA SER A 494 39.80 11.96 -11.14
C SER A 494 40.46 12.40 -12.46
N ARG A 495 41.78 12.59 -12.48
CA ARG A 495 42.51 12.88 -13.72
C ARG A 495 42.42 11.72 -14.73
N ILE A 496 42.46 10.48 -14.25
CA ILE A 496 42.31 9.27 -15.07
C ILE A 496 40.89 9.19 -15.64
N MET A 497 39.87 9.33 -14.80
CA MET A 497 38.44 9.34 -15.16
C MET A 497 38.15 10.42 -16.22
N MET A 498 38.52 11.68 -15.95
CA MET A 498 38.37 12.77 -16.93
C MET A 498 39.06 12.43 -18.27
N SER A 499 40.21 11.75 -18.23
CA SER A 499 40.93 11.37 -19.46
C SER A 499 40.18 10.33 -20.29
N TYR A 500 39.56 9.32 -19.67
CA TYR A 500 38.71 8.38 -20.38
C TYR A 500 37.51 9.07 -21.03
N TRP A 501 36.78 9.91 -20.28
CA TRP A 501 35.61 10.65 -20.79
C TRP A 501 35.98 11.63 -21.90
N GLY A 502 37.08 12.38 -21.72
CA GLY A 502 37.60 13.30 -22.72
C GLY A 502 38.07 12.59 -24.00
N ASN A 503 38.76 11.45 -23.88
CA ASN A 503 39.16 10.65 -25.04
C ASN A 503 37.95 10.12 -25.80
N PHE A 504 36.94 9.65 -25.08
CA PHE A 504 35.71 9.17 -25.69
C PHE A 504 35.01 10.28 -26.47
N ALA A 505 34.88 11.48 -25.88
CA ALA A 505 34.30 12.63 -26.57
C ALA A 505 35.08 13.06 -27.84
N ARG A 506 36.41 12.84 -27.85
CA ARG A 506 37.28 13.17 -28.99
C ARG A 506 37.25 12.12 -30.10
N THR A 507 37.20 10.85 -29.74
CA THR A 507 37.55 9.73 -30.66
C THR A 507 36.48 8.65 -30.77
N GLY A 508 35.45 8.68 -29.92
CA GLY A 508 34.51 7.57 -29.75
C GLY A 508 35.10 6.36 -29.00
N SER A 509 36.32 6.47 -28.47
CA SER A 509 36.98 5.45 -27.64
C SER A 509 37.55 6.09 -26.37
N PRO A 510 37.40 5.46 -25.18
CA PRO A 510 38.01 5.98 -23.96
C PRO A 510 39.55 5.87 -23.95
N ASN A 511 40.12 5.05 -24.82
CA ASN A 511 41.55 4.74 -24.81
C ASN A 511 42.44 5.93 -25.18
N GLY A 512 43.62 6.01 -24.55
CA GLY A 512 44.62 7.04 -24.83
C GLY A 512 45.95 6.78 -24.13
N ALA A 513 46.97 7.59 -24.44
CA ALA A 513 48.30 7.41 -23.88
C ALA A 513 48.31 7.55 -22.35
N GLY A 514 48.99 6.61 -21.68
CA GLY A 514 49.10 6.61 -20.20
C GLY A 514 47.90 6.06 -19.45
N LEU A 515 46.87 5.57 -20.16
CA LEU A 515 45.71 4.90 -19.57
C LEU A 515 45.80 3.39 -19.73
N VAL A 516 45.16 2.65 -18.83
CA VAL A 516 44.95 1.21 -19.00
C VAL A 516 44.04 1.00 -20.22
N GLN A 517 44.33 -0.03 -21.01
CA GLN A 517 43.52 -0.36 -22.15
C GLN A 517 42.10 -0.76 -21.70
N TRP A 518 41.12 0.02 -22.13
CA TRP A 518 39.70 -0.28 -21.94
C TRP A 518 39.21 -1.11 -23.13
N PRO A 519 38.89 -2.40 -22.92
CA PRO A 519 38.41 -3.27 -23.98
C PRO A 519 37.04 -2.83 -24.49
N GLN A 520 36.80 -2.97 -25.80
CA GLN A 520 35.47 -2.77 -26.36
C GLN A 520 34.54 -3.90 -25.90
N TYR A 521 33.32 -3.55 -25.50
CA TYR A 521 32.29 -4.50 -25.10
C TYR A 521 31.82 -5.30 -26.31
N GLY A 522 32.00 -6.61 -26.26
CA GLY A 522 31.71 -7.56 -27.33
C GLY A 522 30.99 -8.81 -26.82
N LEU A 523 31.05 -9.91 -27.58
CA LEU A 523 30.43 -11.19 -27.18
C LEU A 523 31.05 -11.76 -25.90
N GLU A 524 32.34 -11.54 -25.70
CA GLU A 524 33.07 -11.90 -24.47
C GLU A 524 32.69 -11.02 -23.26
N GLY A 525 31.83 -10.01 -23.43
CA GLY A 525 31.29 -9.20 -22.33
C GLY A 525 32.35 -8.41 -21.56
N HIS A 526 33.41 -7.94 -22.22
CA HIS A 526 34.49 -7.19 -21.60
C HIS A 526 34.03 -5.86 -21.01
N TYR A 527 34.49 -5.53 -19.80
CA TYR A 527 34.28 -4.22 -19.17
C TYR A 527 35.57 -3.74 -18.48
N LEU A 528 35.58 -2.50 -18.00
CA LEU A 528 36.66 -1.97 -17.16
C LEU A 528 36.15 -1.74 -15.74
N GLY A 529 36.73 -2.43 -14.75
CA GLY A 529 36.59 -2.07 -13.34
C GLY A 529 37.44 -0.83 -13.06
N ILE A 530 36.83 0.24 -12.55
CA ILE A 530 37.48 1.52 -12.31
C ILE A 530 37.52 1.78 -10.80
N GLY A 531 38.61 1.39 -10.15
CA GLY A 531 38.96 1.82 -8.80
C GLY A 531 40.23 2.67 -8.82
N LEU A 532 40.95 2.71 -7.70
CA LEU A 532 42.32 3.26 -7.67
C LEU A 532 43.24 2.58 -8.70
N GLU A 533 42.98 1.30 -8.98
CA GLU A 533 43.51 0.55 -10.11
C GLU A 533 42.41 0.33 -11.15
N GLN A 534 42.78 0.35 -12.44
CA GLN A 534 41.85 0.08 -13.53
C GLN A 534 42.11 -1.32 -14.06
N VAL A 535 41.11 -2.20 -13.93
CA VAL A 535 41.26 -3.64 -14.16
C VAL A 535 40.26 -4.10 -15.21
N PRO A 536 40.70 -4.57 -16.40
CA PRO A 536 39.79 -5.18 -17.37
C PRO A 536 39.15 -6.45 -16.80
N GLY A 537 37.84 -6.56 -16.94
CA GLY A 537 37.05 -7.72 -16.54
C GLY A 537 36.20 -8.26 -17.70
N GLN A 538 35.50 -9.37 -17.44
CA GLN A 538 34.58 -10.00 -18.39
C GLN A 538 33.30 -10.41 -17.66
N HIS A 539 32.18 -10.42 -18.39
CA HIS A 539 30.91 -10.98 -17.95
C HIS A 539 30.39 -10.41 -16.62
N LEU A 540 30.37 -9.08 -16.49
CA LEU A 540 29.83 -8.39 -15.31
C LEU A 540 28.45 -8.97 -14.91
N LYS A 541 28.35 -9.47 -13.68
CA LYS A 541 27.11 -10.00 -13.06
C LYS A 541 26.37 -11.04 -13.92
N ARG A 542 27.08 -11.88 -14.68
CA ARG A 542 26.53 -12.89 -15.61
C ARG A 542 25.39 -13.73 -15.02
N ASP A 543 25.58 -14.27 -13.82
CA ASP A 543 24.62 -15.19 -13.20
C ASP A 543 23.34 -14.45 -12.82
N ARG A 544 23.47 -13.25 -12.23
CA ARG A 544 22.33 -12.37 -11.91
C ARG A 544 21.60 -11.91 -13.15
N PHE A 545 22.33 -11.56 -14.21
CA PHE A 545 21.74 -11.19 -15.50
C PHE A 545 20.92 -12.36 -16.07
N THR A 546 21.48 -13.57 -16.07
CA THR A 546 20.79 -14.77 -16.55
C THR A 546 19.55 -15.06 -15.70
N PHE A 547 19.68 -14.99 -14.37
CA PHE A 547 18.58 -15.20 -13.45
C PHE A 547 17.42 -14.23 -13.69
N LEU A 548 17.68 -12.91 -13.72
CA LEU A 548 16.63 -11.89 -13.84
C LEU A 548 16.06 -11.77 -15.26
N THR A 549 16.85 -12.02 -16.31
CA THR A 549 16.40 -11.82 -17.70
C THR A 549 15.93 -13.10 -18.40
N GLN A 550 16.32 -14.27 -17.91
CA GLN A 550 15.95 -15.56 -18.51
C GLN A 550 15.18 -16.42 -17.50
N THR A 551 15.80 -16.77 -16.37
CA THR A 551 15.21 -17.72 -15.41
C THR A 551 13.91 -17.23 -14.82
N VAL A 552 13.84 -15.97 -14.37
CA VAL A 552 12.62 -15.38 -13.77
C VAL A 552 11.50 -15.28 -14.81
N PRO A 553 11.68 -14.67 -16.00
CA PRO A 553 10.65 -14.66 -17.03
C PRO A 553 10.23 -16.05 -17.51
N GLU A 554 11.16 -17.01 -17.63
CA GLU A 554 10.83 -18.39 -18.00
C GLU A 554 10.03 -19.07 -16.91
N LYS A 555 10.43 -18.96 -15.64
CA LYS A 555 9.64 -19.49 -14.51
C LYS A 555 8.29 -18.81 -14.43
N LEU A 556 8.20 -17.50 -14.63
CA LEU A 556 6.94 -16.77 -14.67
C LEU A 556 6.05 -17.29 -15.80
N ARG A 557 6.60 -17.45 -17.02
CA ARG A 557 5.90 -18.03 -18.16
C ARG A 557 5.47 -19.47 -17.88
N LEU A 558 6.35 -20.34 -17.38
CA LEU A 558 6.05 -21.72 -17.03
C LEU A 558 5.09 -21.82 -15.85
N GLY A 559 5.12 -20.88 -14.91
CA GLY A 559 4.21 -20.80 -13.77
C GLY A 559 2.83 -20.37 -14.23
N ARG A 560 2.74 -19.33 -15.08
CA ARG A 560 1.50 -18.92 -15.74
C ARG A 560 0.98 -20.00 -16.68
N GLU A 561 1.85 -20.65 -17.45
CA GLU A 561 1.52 -21.78 -18.30
C GLU A 561 1.13 -22.99 -17.48
N LYS A 562 1.72 -23.26 -16.30
CA LYS A 562 1.25 -24.32 -15.38
C LYS A 562 -0.04 -23.94 -14.67
N MET A 563 -0.34 -22.65 -14.48
CA MET A 563 -1.66 -22.20 -14.06
C MET A 563 -2.67 -22.36 -15.21
N GLU A 564 -2.25 -22.12 -16.46
CA GLU A 564 -3.06 -22.26 -17.69
C GLU A 564 -3.14 -23.71 -18.23
N GLN A 565 -2.20 -24.59 -17.87
CA GLN A 565 -2.05 -26.02 -18.24
C GLN A 565 -2.21 -26.94 -17.02
N SER A 566 -2.47 -26.40 -15.83
CA SER A 566 -3.11 -27.20 -14.79
C SER A 566 -4.34 -27.81 -15.46
N ASP A 567 -4.58 -29.11 -15.27
CA ASP A 567 -5.68 -29.89 -15.89
C ASP A 567 -7.09 -29.39 -15.51
N LEU A 568 -7.18 -28.14 -15.09
CA LEU A 568 -8.35 -27.35 -14.84
C LEU A 568 -8.81 -26.77 -16.19
N PRO A 569 -9.92 -27.26 -16.76
CA PRO A 569 -10.37 -26.81 -18.07
C PRO A 569 -10.47 -25.28 -18.11
N LYS A 570 -9.96 -24.65 -19.20
CA LYS A 570 -10.07 -23.20 -19.50
C LYS A 570 -11.50 -22.66 -19.38
N THR A 571 -12.46 -23.56 -19.49
CA THR A 571 -13.84 -23.37 -19.08
C THR A 571 -13.99 -23.87 -17.64
N GLY A 572 -14.06 -22.95 -16.66
CA GLY A 572 -14.24 -23.32 -15.25
C GLY A 572 -15.44 -24.26 -15.01
N PRO A 573 -15.50 -24.93 -13.85
CA PRO A 573 -16.40 -26.06 -13.62
C PRO A 573 -17.86 -25.64 -13.83
N VAL A 574 -18.63 -26.45 -14.57
CA VAL A 574 -20.05 -26.18 -14.80
C VAL A 574 -20.88 -27.16 -13.98
N VAL A 575 -21.70 -26.62 -13.08
CA VAL A 575 -22.71 -27.37 -12.34
C VAL A 575 -24.09 -27.06 -12.91
N GLN A 576 -24.90 -28.11 -13.09
CA GLN A 576 -26.30 -27.96 -13.49
C GLN A 576 -27.19 -28.01 -12.25
N THR A 577 -28.05 -27.01 -12.10
CA THR A 577 -29.08 -26.97 -11.07
C THR A 577 -30.47 -26.95 -11.73
N LYS A 578 -31.54 -27.11 -10.95
CA LYS A 578 -32.90 -26.89 -11.47
C LYS A 578 -33.17 -25.46 -11.93
N LEU A 579 -32.39 -24.49 -11.41
CA LEU A 579 -32.46 -23.09 -11.79
C LEU A 579 -31.68 -22.80 -13.07
N GLY A 580 -30.86 -23.73 -13.56
CA GLY A 580 -29.99 -23.54 -14.73
C GLY A 580 -28.53 -23.84 -14.42
N GLY A 581 -27.68 -23.73 -15.46
CA GLY A 581 -26.25 -24.00 -15.35
C GLY A 581 -25.48 -22.85 -14.71
N LEU A 582 -24.47 -23.17 -13.91
CA LEU A 582 -23.55 -22.22 -13.26
C LEU A 582 -22.12 -22.58 -13.64
N ARG A 583 -21.34 -21.60 -14.08
CA ARG A 583 -19.90 -21.73 -14.35
C ARG A 583 -19.11 -21.12 -13.22
N GLY A 584 -18.42 -21.94 -12.44
CA GLY A 584 -17.49 -21.50 -11.41
C GLY A 584 -16.06 -21.34 -11.93
N GLN A 585 -15.12 -21.22 -11.00
CA GLN A 585 -13.68 -21.22 -11.23
C GLN A 585 -12.99 -22.27 -10.34
N TYR A 586 -11.78 -22.64 -10.71
CA TYR A 586 -10.94 -23.48 -9.87
C TYR A 586 -9.99 -22.64 -9.03
N VAL A 587 -9.80 -23.00 -7.77
CA VAL A 587 -8.99 -22.29 -6.79
C VAL A 587 -8.05 -23.29 -6.13
N SER A 588 -6.75 -22.97 -6.09
CA SER A 588 -5.75 -23.72 -5.33
C SER A 588 -5.68 -23.22 -3.88
N VAL A 589 -5.16 -24.05 -2.99
CA VAL A 589 -4.84 -23.65 -1.61
C VAL A 589 -3.40 -24.07 -1.30
N LYS A 590 -2.69 -23.28 -0.48
CA LYS A 590 -1.34 -23.61 -0.05
C LYS A 590 -1.37 -24.90 0.79
N GLY A 591 -0.39 -25.78 0.63
CA GLY A 591 -0.22 -26.97 1.49
C GLY A 591 -1.15 -28.16 1.19
N LYS A 592 -2.04 -28.08 0.20
CA LYS A 592 -2.90 -29.20 -0.24
C LYS A 592 -2.96 -29.30 -1.77
N GLU A 593 -2.94 -30.53 -2.28
CA GLU A 593 -3.12 -30.81 -3.72
C GLU A 593 -4.60 -30.76 -4.16
N THR A 594 -5.53 -30.82 -3.21
CA THR A 594 -6.97 -30.72 -3.48
C THR A 594 -7.31 -29.36 -4.08
N VAL A 595 -7.80 -29.36 -5.32
CA VAL A 595 -8.32 -28.15 -5.98
C VAL A 595 -9.74 -27.89 -5.52
N VAL A 596 -10.11 -26.63 -5.29
CA VAL A 596 -11.48 -26.21 -4.94
C VAL A 596 -12.20 -25.69 -6.17
N GLN A 597 -13.48 -26.03 -6.34
CA GLN A 597 -14.39 -25.39 -7.27
C GLN A 597 -15.15 -24.28 -6.51
N ALA A 598 -14.93 -23.04 -6.93
CA ALA A 598 -15.59 -21.87 -6.36
C ALA A 598 -16.67 -21.34 -7.32
N TYR A 599 -17.88 -21.14 -6.81
CA TYR A 599 -19.00 -20.52 -7.51
C TYR A 599 -19.40 -19.26 -6.74
N LEU A 600 -19.10 -18.10 -7.31
CA LEU A 600 -19.23 -16.80 -6.69
C LEU A 600 -20.46 -16.07 -7.24
N GLY A 601 -21.20 -15.38 -6.36
CA GLY A 601 -22.35 -14.58 -6.77
C GLY A 601 -23.53 -15.40 -7.30
N VAL A 602 -23.85 -16.53 -6.68
CA VAL A 602 -25.00 -17.37 -7.04
C VAL A 602 -26.27 -16.79 -6.39
N PRO A 603 -27.30 -16.38 -7.15
CA PRO A 603 -28.51 -15.80 -6.57
C PRO A 603 -29.33 -16.90 -5.88
N PHE A 604 -29.77 -16.64 -4.65
CA PHE A 604 -30.67 -17.54 -3.94
C PHE A 604 -32.11 -17.00 -3.86
N ALA A 605 -32.31 -15.70 -4.07
CA ALA A 605 -33.61 -15.05 -4.06
C ALA A 605 -33.73 -14.00 -5.18
N LYS A 606 -34.95 -13.54 -5.45
CA LYS A 606 -35.19 -12.39 -6.34
C LYS A 606 -34.57 -11.12 -5.74
N PRO A 607 -34.03 -10.22 -6.57
CA PRO A 607 -33.53 -8.93 -6.09
C PRO A 607 -34.62 -8.18 -5.29
N PRO A 608 -34.37 -7.79 -4.04
CA PRO A 608 -35.36 -7.14 -3.17
C PRO A 608 -35.50 -5.64 -3.48
N VAL A 609 -35.75 -5.31 -4.75
CA VAL A 609 -35.85 -3.93 -5.25
C VAL A 609 -37.30 -3.49 -5.40
N GLY A 610 -37.53 -2.18 -5.28
CA GLY A 610 -38.87 -1.58 -5.44
C GLY A 610 -39.90 -2.18 -4.48
N PRO A 611 -41.02 -2.75 -4.95
CA PRO A 611 -42.07 -3.29 -4.08
C PRO A 611 -41.65 -4.52 -3.28
N LEU A 612 -40.46 -5.09 -3.54
CA LEU A 612 -39.94 -6.22 -2.77
C LEU A 612 -39.09 -5.79 -1.56
N ARG A 613 -38.79 -4.50 -1.43
CA ARG A 613 -37.80 -3.96 -0.49
C ARG A 613 -38.06 -4.33 0.97
N LEU A 614 -39.31 -4.20 1.44
CA LEU A 614 -39.72 -4.53 2.82
C LEU A 614 -40.52 -5.84 2.92
N THR A 615 -40.41 -6.69 1.91
CA THR A 615 -41.14 -7.97 1.85
C THR A 615 -40.22 -9.17 2.02
N PRO A 616 -40.74 -10.32 2.48
CA PRO A 616 -39.97 -11.57 2.55
C PRO A 616 -39.30 -11.89 1.20
N PRO A 617 -38.08 -12.46 1.21
CA PRO A 617 -37.41 -12.87 -0.02
C PRO A 617 -38.28 -13.86 -0.79
N GLN A 618 -38.27 -13.73 -2.12
CA GLN A 618 -38.95 -14.66 -3.01
C GLN A 618 -37.94 -15.56 -3.70
N PRO A 619 -38.26 -16.83 -3.98
CA PRO A 619 -37.38 -17.73 -4.71
C PRO A 619 -36.97 -17.15 -6.06
N VAL A 620 -35.69 -17.30 -6.41
CA VAL A 620 -35.15 -16.85 -7.70
C VAL A 620 -35.76 -17.66 -8.86
N GLU A 621 -35.99 -17.00 -10.00
CA GLU A 621 -36.43 -17.67 -11.22
C GLU A 621 -35.27 -18.39 -11.92
N GLY A 622 -35.58 -19.51 -12.58
CA GLY A 622 -34.59 -20.23 -13.38
C GLY A 622 -34.15 -19.45 -14.62
N TRP A 623 -32.95 -19.76 -15.10
CA TRP A 623 -32.31 -19.18 -16.27
C TRP A 623 -31.92 -20.28 -17.29
N GLU A 624 -32.07 -20.00 -18.58
CA GLU A 624 -31.87 -21.01 -19.64
C GLU A 624 -30.39 -21.24 -20.00
N ARG A 625 -29.54 -20.22 -19.87
CA ARG A 625 -28.12 -20.27 -20.27
C ARG A 625 -27.21 -20.52 -19.08
N VAL A 626 -25.99 -21.03 -19.30
CA VAL A 626 -25.01 -21.12 -18.22
C VAL A 626 -24.65 -19.72 -17.73
N ARG A 627 -24.98 -19.41 -16.47
CA ARG A 627 -24.65 -18.15 -15.79
C ARG A 627 -23.21 -18.20 -15.30
N ASP A 628 -22.50 -17.09 -15.48
CA ASP A 628 -21.14 -16.94 -14.99
C ASP A 628 -21.15 -16.66 -13.49
N ALA A 629 -20.46 -17.49 -12.71
CA ALA A 629 -20.39 -17.47 -11.26
C ALA A 629 -18.91 -17.44 -10.82
N THR A 630 -18.11 -16.55 -11.42
CA THR A 630 -16.70 -16.34 -11.08
C THR A 630 -16.43 -14.95 -10.51
N GLN A 631 -17.48 -14.14 -10.28
CA GLN A 631 -17.38 -12.77 -9.79
C GLN A 631 -18.00 -12.66 -8.40
N GLN A 632 -17.36 -11.91 -7.52
CA GLN A 632 -17.90 -11.62 -6.20
C GLN A 632 -19.22 -10.84 -6.32
N PRO A 633 -20.24 -11.14 -5.49
CA PRO A 633 -21.48 -10.38 -5.51
C PRO A 633 -21.26 -8.95 -4.99
N LEU A 634 -22.14 -8.05 -5.40
CA LEU A 634 -22.22 -6.72 -4.77
C LEU A 634 -22.70 -6.87 -3.33
N MET A 635 -22.15 -6.05 -2.44
CA MET A 635 -22.54 -6.05 -1.02
C MET A 635 -23.95 -5.46 -0.87
N CYS A 636 -24.69 -5.88 0.15
CA CYS A 636 -25.95 -5.22 0.48
C CYS A 636 -25.72 -3.75 0.84
N LEU A 637 -26.73 -2.88 0.60
CA LEU A 637 -26.63 -1.44 0.91
C LEU A 637 -26.14 -1.18 2.33
N GLN A 638 -24.97 -0.53 2.42
CA GLN A 638 -24.25 -0.17 3.64
C GLN A 638 -23.23 0.93 3.33
N ASP A 639 -22.53 1.45 4.35
CA ASP A 639 -21.42 2.38 4.14
C ASP A 639 -20.15 1.62 3.70
N ARG A 640 -19.87 1.61 2.39
CA ARG A 640 -18.71 0.90 1.83
C ARG A 640 -17.38 1.35 2.43
N GLN A 641 -17.20 2.65 2.70
CA GLN A 641 -15.92 3.16 3.19
C GLN A 641 -15.63 2.59 4.58
N ARG A 642 -16.64 2.49 5.44
CA ARG A 642 -16.48 1.85 6.75
C ARG A 642 -16.09 0.39 6.67
N THR A 643 -16.63 -0.37 5.72
CA THR A 643 -16.23 -1.77 5.50
C THR A 643 -14.76 -1.85 5.08
N VAL A 644 -14.29 -0.92 4.23
CA VAL A 644 -12.86 -0.81 3.87
C VAL A 644 -12.00 -0.51 5.11
N ASP A 645 -12.40 0.48 5.91
CA ASP A 645 -11.66 0.90 7.09
C ASP A 645 -11.59 -0.25 8.13
N PHE A 646 -12.71 -0.95 8.36
CA PHE A 646 -12.78 -2.11 9.26
C PHE A 646 -11.83 -3.23 8.84
N VAL A 647 -11.87 -3.62 7.55
CA VAL A 647 -11.04 -4.69 7.01
C VAL A 647 -9.55 -4.32 7.00
N SER A 648 -9.22 -3.04 6.80
CA SER A 648 -7.82 -2.58 6.80
C SER A 648 -7.09 -2.80 8.13
N ASN A 649 -7.84 -2.90 9.24
CA ASN A 649 -7.29 -3.16 10.57
C ASN A 649 -6.97 -4.65 10.85
N TRP A 650 -7.23 -5.55 9.89
CA TRP A 650 -7.12 -7.00 10.08
C TRP A 650 -5.93 -7.65 9.35
N SER A 651 -5.00 -6.87 8.80
CA SER A 651 -3.83 -7.37 8.03
C SER A 651 -4.18 -8.33 6.89
N ILE A 652 -5.38 -8.15 6.30
CA ILE A 652 -5.86 -8.92 5.14
C ILE A 652 -6.04 -8.02 3.92
N LYS A 653 -5.62 -8.52 2.76
CA LYS A 653 -5.91 -7.94 1.46
C LYS A 653 -7.14 -8.61 0.87
N VAL A 654 -8.19 -7.83 0.72
CA VAL A 654 -9.42 -8.23 0.02
C VAL A 654 -9.99 -7.03 -0.74
N GLU A 655 -10.45 -7.28 -1.96
CA GLU A 655 -11.17 -6.29 -2.74
C GLU A 655 -12.60 -6.16 -2.21
N ILE A 656 -12.95 -4.97 -1.68
CA ILE A 656 -14.30 -4.68 -1.18
C ILE A 656 -15.22 -4.26 -2.35
N PRO A 657 -16.24 -5.06 -2.72
CA PRO A 657 -17.12 -4.76 -3.85
C PRO A 657 -17.94 -3.48 -3.67
N ALA A 658 -18.64 -3.04 -4.71
CA ALA A 658 -19.63 -1.97 -4.59
C ALA A 658 -20.90 -2.46 -3.86
N VAL A 659 -21.76 -1.52 -3.44
CA VAL A 659 -23.01 -1.80 -2.73
C VAL A 659 -24.23 -1.76 -3.67
N SER A 660 -25.24 -2.59 -3.40
CA SER A 660 -26.49 -2.68 -4.18
C SER A 660 -27.65 -3.20 -3.31
N GLU A 661 -28.89 -2.89 -3.69
CA GLU A 661 -30.09 -3.58 -3.17
C GLU A 661 -30.19 -5.01 -3.73
N ASP A 662 -29.75 -5.20 -4.97
CA ASP A 662 -29.59 -6.53 -5.56
C ASP A 662 -28.34 -7.20 -4.99
N CYS A 663 -28.50 -7.82 -3.82
CA CYS A 663 -27.41 -8.39 -3.02
C CYS A 663 -27.70 -9.79 -2.47
N LEU A 664 -28.84 -10.42 -2.79
CA LEU A 664 -29.23 -11.73 -2.25
C LEU A 664 -28.54 -12.89 -2.99
N TYR A 665 -27.23 -12.97 -2.77
CA TYR A 665 -26.31 -13.91 -3.39
C TYR A 665 -25.55 -14.72 -2.33
N LEU A 666 -25.04 -15.89 -2.74
CA LEU A 666 -24.14 -16.72 -1.95
C LEU A 666 -22.94 -17.18 -2.79
N ASN A 667 -21.84 -17.46 -2.10
CA ASN A 667 -20.63 -18.07 -2.65
C ASN A 667 -20.55 -19.53 -2.19
N ILE A 668 -20.04 -20.44 -3.04
CA ILE A 668 -19.91 -21.87 -2.74
C ILE A 668 -18.49 -22.31 -3.04
N TYR A 669 -17.85 -22.99 -2.09
CA TYR A 669 -16.53 -23.60 -2.21
C TYR A 669 -16.67 -25.10 -1.96
N THR A 670 -16.32 -25.92 -2.94
CA THR A 670 -16.42 -27.39 -2.85
C THR A 670 -15.14 -28.06 -3.38
N PRO A 671 -14.56 -29.06 -2.70
CA PRO A 671 -13.37 -29.74 -3.20
C PRO A 671 -13.67 -30.51 -4.50
N ALA A 672 -12.80 -30.36 -5.50
CA ALA A 672 -12.90 -31.02 -6.79
C ALA A 672 -12.60 -32.52 -6.63
N LYS A 673 -13.66 -33.33 -6.51
CA LYS A 673 -13.73 -34.80 -6.41
C LYS A 673 -14.02 -35.33 -4.99
N PRO A 674 -15.29 -35.34 -4.55
CA PRO A 674 -15.76 -36.45 -3.75
C PRO A 674 -15.63 -37.74 -4.60
N ALA A 675 -15.26 -38.88 -4.02
CA ALA A 675 -15.35 -40.16 -4.72
C ALA A 675 -16.77 -40.33 -5.30
N GLU A 676 -16.92 -41.04 -6.43
CA GLU A 676 -18.22 -41.28 -7.07
C GLU A 676 -19.26 -41.73 -6.00
N ASN A 677 -20.30 -40.91 -5.75
CA ASN A 677 -21.35 -41.04 -4.72
C ASN A 677 -21.05 -40.55 -3.29
N THR A 678 -19.93 -39.89 -2.99
CA THR A 678 -19.71 -39.28 -1.66
C THR A 678 -20.41 -37.92 -1.58
N LYS A 679 -21.28 -37.74 -0.58
CA LYS A 679 -21.86 -36.43 -0.23
C LYS A 679 -21.12 -35.85 0.98
N LEU A 680 -20.64 -34.62 0.86
CA LEU A 680 -19.83 -33.96 1.88
C LEU A 680 -20.71 -33.16 2.85
N PRO A 681 -20.35 -33.04 4.13
CA PRO A 681 -21.01 -32.09 5.03
C PRO A 681 -20.96 -30.67 4.47
N VAL A 682 -22.00 -29.90 4.74
CA VAL A 682 -22.12 -28.51 4.29
C VAL A 682 -21.99 -27.59 5.49
N MET A 683 -21.17 -26.54 5.37
CA MET A 683 -21.03 -25.48 6.36
C MET A 683 -21.49 -24.16 5.76
N VAL A 684 -22.54 -23.55 6.31
CA VAL A 684 -23.14 -22.31 5.82
C VAL A 684 -22.77 -21.16 6.75
N TRP A 685 -21.89 -20.28 6.26
CA TRP A 685 -21.40 -19.10 6.97
C TRP A 685 -22.37 -17.93 6.87
N ILE A 686 -22.66 -17.33 8.02
CA ILE A 686 -23.41 -16.08 8.16
C ILE A 686 -22.45 -15.04 8.74
N HIS A 687 -22.17 -13.97 7.99
CA HIS A 687 -21.23 -12.94 8.41
C HIS A 687 -21.76 -12.04 9.54
N GLY A 688 -20.83 -11.51 10.34
CA GLY A 688 -21.08 -10.49 11.37
C GLY A 688 -21.27 -9.07 10.82
N GLY A 689 -20.98 -8.07 11.65
CA GLY A 689 -21.18 -6.63 11.34
C GLY A 689 -22.45 -6.01 11.93
N GLY A 690 -22.89 -6.56 13.07
CA GLY A 690 -24.10 -6.22 13.85
C GLY A 690 -25.32 -5.78 13.03
N PHE A 691 -25.60 -6.55 11.98
CA PHE A 691 -26.76 -6.38 11.10
C PHE A 691 -26.78 -5.10 10.25
N ALA A 692 -25.73 -4.27 10.28
CA ALA A 692 -25.67 -2.99 9.57
C ALA A 692 -24.62 -2.95 8.46
N MET A 693 -23.58 -3.79 8.56
CA MET A 693 -22.50 -3.93 7.59
C MET A 693 -22.07 -5.40 7.46
N GLY A 694 -21.20 -5.68 6.50
CA GLY A 694 -20.63 -7.00 6.23
C GLY A 694 -20.92 -7.51 4.81
N SER A 695 -20.19 -8.53 4.39
CA SER A 695 -20.35 -9.13 3.06
C SER A 695 -19.88 -10.59 3.04
N ALA A 696 -20.44 -11.39 2.14
CA ALA A 696 -19.92 -12.72 1.85
C ALA A 696 -18.53 -12.66 1.17
N SER A 697 -18.20 -11.56 0.50
CA SER A 697 -16.95 -11.40 -0.25
C SER A 697 -15.73 -11.16 0.63
N THR A 698 -15.90 -10.92 1.93
CA THR A 698 -14.79 -10.78 2.88
C THR A 698 -14.30 -12.11 3.45
N TYR A 699 -14.91 -13.24 3.06
CA TYR A 699 -14.59 -14.57 3.57
C TYR A 699 -14.29 -15.56 2.44
N ASP A 700 -13.10 -16.16 2.47
CA ASP A 700 -12.68 -17.20 1.54
C ASP A 700 -12.80 -18.59 2.18
N GLY A 701 -13.80 -19.37 1.72
CA GLY A 701 -14.05 -20.73 2.20
C GLY A 701 -13.15 -21.80 1.60
N SER A 702 -12.20 -21.46 0.72
CA SER A 702 -11.42 -22.44 -0.03
C SER A 702 -10.52 -23.31 0.84
N ALA A 703 -9.85 -22.73 1.85
CA ALA A 703 -8.93 -23.47 2.70
C ALA A 703 -9.70 -24.46 3.60
N LEU A 704 -10.77 -24.00 4.24
CA LEU A 704 -11.65 -24.86 5.03
C LEU A 704 -12.24 -26.00 4.17
N ALA A 705 -12.71 -25.71 2.96
CA ALA A 705 -13.25 -26.72 2.05
C ALA A 705 -12.20 -27.79 1.67
N ALA A 706 -10.98 -27.37 1.34
CA ALA A 706 -9.90 -28.27 0.91
C ALA A 706 -9.25 -29.05 2.05
N TYR A 707 -9.10 -28.45 3.23
CA TYR A 707 -8.45 -29.10 4.37
C TYR A 707 -9.37 -30.06 5.10
N GLN A 708 -10.69 -29.80 5.08
CA GLN A 708 -11.67 -30.56 5.85
C GLN A 708 -12.64 -31.38 5.00
N ASP A 709 -12.52 -31.40 3.67
CA ASP A 709 -13.45 -32.12 2.80
C ASP A 709 -14.92 -31.79 3.11
N VAL A 710 -15.22 -30.48 3.15
CA VAL A 710 -16.57 -29.94 3.37
C VAL A 710 -16.96 -28.99 2.24
N VAL A 711 -18.25 -28.81 2.02
CA VAL A 711 -18.76 -27.73 1.16
C VAL A 711 -18.98 -26.49 2.03
N VAL A 712 -18.30 -25.39 1.74
CA VAL A 712 -18.49 -24.11 2.44
C VAL A 712 -19.39 -23.22 1.60
N VAL A 713 -20.47 -22.72 2.19
CA VAL A 713 -21.41 -21.78 1.57
C VAL A 713 -21.36 -20.47 2.36
N VAL A 714 -21.14 -19.34 1.71
CA VAL A 714 -21.03 -18.03 2.37
C VAL A 714 -22.17 -17.15 1.85
N ILE A 715 -23.10 -16.78 2.72
CA ILE A 715 -24.35 -16.10 2.31
C ILE A 715 -24.32 -14.60 2.63
N GLN A 716 -24.99 -13.79 1.79
CA GLN A 716 -25.39 -12.43 2.15
C GLN A 716 -26.84 -12.38 2.64
N TYR A 717 -27.19 -11.30 3.35
CA TYR A 717 -28.55 -11.00 3.78
C TYR A 717 -28.75 -9.47 3.85
N ARG A 718 -29.98 -8.97 3.72
CA ARG A 718 -30.25 -7.53 3.81
C ARG A 718 -29.83 -6.97 5.18
N LEU A 719 -29.25 -5.78 5.16
CA LEU A 719 -28.68 -5.08 6.33
C LEU A 719 -29.43 -3.79 6.64
N GLY A 720 -29.21 -3.25 7.84
CA GLY A 720 -29.68 -1.96 8.31
C GLY A 720 -31.19 -1.75 8.10
N LEU A 721 -31.54 -0.61 7.51
CA LEU A 721 -32.93 -0.24 7.26
C LEU A 721 -33.66 -1.27 6.38
N LEU A 722 -33.00 -1.87 5.39
CA LEU A 722 -33.66 -2.84 4.51
C LEU A 722 -33.81 -4.22 5.15
N GLY A 723 -32.92 -4.58 6.07
CA GLY A 723 -32.92 -5.87 6.74
C GLY A 723 -33.86 -5.94 7.95
N PHE A 724 -34.02 -4.84 8.68
CA PHE A 724 -34.54 -4.91 10.06
C PHE A 724 -35.62 -3.86 10.38
N PHE A 725 -35.97 -2.99 9.43
CA PHE A 725 -37.03 -2.00 9.63
C PHE A 725 -38.39 -2.66 9.92
N SER A 726 -39.07 -2.18 10.96
CA SER A 726 -40.37 -2.72 11.37
C SER A 726 -41.28 -1.64 11.93
N THR A 727 -42.55 -1.66 11.53
CA THR A 727 -43.65 -0.89 12.14
C THR A 727 -44.36 -1.68 13.25
N GLY A 728 -43.95 -2.92 13.51
CA GLY A 728 -44.61 -3.82 14.46
C GLY A 728 -45.95 -4.39 13.97
N ASP A 729 -46.29 -4.19 12.69
CA ASP A 729 -47.53 -4.65 12.08
C ASP A 729 -47.31 -5.22 10.67
N LYS A 730 -48.39 -5.47 9.93
CA LYS A 730 -48.37 -6.11 8.61
C LYS A 730 -47.68 -5.28 7.51
N TYR A 731 -47.49 -3.97 7.69
CA TYR A 731 -46.98 -3.09 6.63
C TYR A 731 -45.45 -3.16 6.53
N ALA A 732 -44.76 -3.26 7.67
CA ALA A 732 -43.35 -3.62 7.73
C ALA A 732 -43.14 -4.53 8.94
N PRO A 733 -43.22 -5.87 8.77
CA PRO A 733 -43.15 -6.80 9.90
C PRO A 733 -41.75 -6.96 10.50
N GLY A 734 -40.69 -6.51 9.80
CA GLY A 734 -39.30 -6.61 10.26
C GLY A 734 -38.61 -7.95 9.94
N ASN A 735 -37.33 -8.03 10.28
CA ASN A 735 -36.48 -9.23 10.17
C ASN A 735 -36.32 -9.77 8.74
N MET A 736 -36.35 -8.91 7.73
CA MET A 736 -36.10 -9.27 6.34
C MET A 736 -34.73 -9.93 6.14
N GLY A 737 -33.68 -9.44 6.81
CA GLY A 737 -32.34 -10.06 6.77
C GLY A 737 -32.34 -11.50 7.31
N LEU A 738 -33.08 -11.79 8.38
CA LEU A 738 -33.20 -13.16 8.92
C LEU A 738 -34.03 -14.06 8.01
N LEU A 739 -35.06 -13.51 7.35
CA LEU A 739 -35.81 -14.24 6.32
C LEU A 739 -34.96 -14.55 5.09
N ASP A 740 -34.05 -13.66 4.70
CA ASP A 740 -33.06 -13.90 3.64
C ASP A 740 -32.16 -15.09 3.99
N GLN A 741 -31.71 -15.19 5.25
CA GLN A 741 -30.92 -16.33 5.71
C GLN A 741 -31.74 -17.64 5.65
N VAL A 742 -33.02 -17.62 6.04
CA VAL A 742 -33.91 -18.79 5.90
C VAL A 742 -34.06 -19.21 4.44
N GLU A 743 -34.22 -18.26 3.53
CA GLU A 743 -34.34 -18.54 2.09
C GLU A 743 -33.04 -19.08 1.50
N ALA A 744 -31.88 -18.54 1.91
CA ALA A 744 -30.59 -19.10 1.54
C ALA A 744 -30.42 -20.55 2.03
N LEU A 745 -30.90 -20.88 3.25
CA LEU A 745 -30.87 -22.25 3.76
C LEU A 745 -31.83 -23.18 3.01
N ARG A 746 -33.02 -22.70 2.58
CA ARG A 746 -33.91 -23.46 1.69
C ARG A 746 -33.26 -23.73 0.35
N TRP A 747 -32.57 -22.73 -0.21
CA TRP A 747 -31.79 -22.88 -1.43
C TRP A 747 -30.70 -23.94 -1.26
N VAL A 748 -29.97 -23.93 -0.13
CA VAL A 748 -28.97 -24.96 0.19
C VAL A 748 -29.62 -26.35 0.26
N GLN A 749 -30.75 -26.49 0.96
CA GLN A 749 -31.48 -27.76 1.03
C GLN A 749 -31.86 -28.30 -0.35
N GLU A 750 -32.31 -27.42 -1.26
CA GLU A 750 -32.74 -27.82 -2.58
C GLU A 750 -31.58 -28.08 -3.56
N HIS A 751 -30.48 -27.33 -3.48
CA HIS A 751 -29.49 -27.28 -4.58
C HIS A 751 -28.09 -27.77 -4.23
N ILE A 752 -27.70 -27.86 -2.95
CA ILE A 752 -26.28 -28.10 -2.59
C ILE A 752 -25.76 -29.47 -3.03
N HIS A 753 -26.65 -30.45 -3.23
CA HIS A 753 -26.31 -31.77 -3.76
C HIS A 753 -25.68 -31.72 -5.16
N ASN A 754 -25.99 -30.69 -5.96
CA ASN A 754 -25.37 -30.49 -7.28
C ASN A 754 -23.89 -30.11 -7.17
N PHE A 755 -23.46 -29.60 -6.01
CA PHE A 755 -22.10 -29.19 -5.69
C PHE A 755 -21.35 -30.23 -4.84
N GLY A 756 -21.92 -31.43 -4.69
CA GLY A 756 -21.34 -32.52 -3.88
C GLY A 756 -21.68 -32.47 -2.38
N GLY A 757 -22.50 -31.51 -1.94
CA GLY A 757 -22.91 -31.39 -0.53
C GLY A 757 -24.06 -32.32 -0.14
N ASP A 758 -24.12 -32.70 1.14
CA ASP A 758 -25.25 -33.40 1.73
C ASP A 758 -26.21 -32.42 2.39
N SER A 759 -27.38 -32.24 1.79
CA SER A 759 -28.45 -31.43 2.39
C SER A 759 -28.95 -31.99 3.73
N LYS A 760 -28.68 -33.27 4.03
CA LYS A 760 -28.98 -33.90 5.33
C LYS A 760 -27.88 -33.73 6.39
N SER A 761 -26.81 -33.00 6.07
CA SER A 761 -25.71 -32.72 7.00
C SER A 761 -25.21 -31.28 6.83
N VAL A 762 -26.12 -30.34 7.11
CA VAL A 762 -25.87 -28.89 7.05
C VAL A 762 -25.57 -28.36 8.45
N THR A 763 -24.46 -27.65 8.58
CA THR A 763 -24.04 -26.91 9.78
C THR A 763 -24.11 -25.43 9.48
N ILE A 764 -24.85 -24.66 10.27
CA ILE A 764 -24.80 -23.20 10.20
C ILE A 764 -23.73 -22.68 11.16
N PHE A 765 -22.91 -21.75 10.72
CA PHE A 765 -21.90 -21.11 11.56
C PHE A 765 -21.79 -19.62 11.25
N GLY A 766 -21.42 -18.82 12.24
CA GLY A 766 -21.36 -17.38 12.10
C GLY A 766 -20.72 -16.72 13.31
N GLU A 767 -20.15 -15.54 13.09
CA GLU A 767 -19.48 -14.73 14.11
C GLU A 767 -20.24 -13.43 14.38
N SER A 768 -20.20 -12.96 15.64
CA SER A 768 -20.85 -11.73 16.07
C SER A 768 -22.35 -11.72 15.74
N ALA A 769 -22.86 -10.75 14.96
CA ALA A 769 -24.25 -10.78 14.44
C ALA A 769 -24.59 -12.06 13.66
N GLY A 770 -23.62 -12.68 13.01
CA GLY A 770 -23.75 -13.98 12.37
C GLY A 770 -23.96 -15.10 13.39
N GLY A 771 -23.23 -15.08 14.52
CA GLY A 771 -23.43 -16.00 15.64
C GLY A 771 -24.80 -15.81 16.30
N VAL A 772 -25.22 -14.55 16.48
CA VAL A 772 -26.58 -14.20 16.92
C VAL A 772 -27.61 -14.74 15.93
N SER A 773 -27.40 -14.57 14.63
CA SER A 773 -28.28 -15.13 13.59
C SER A 773 -28.40 -16.64 13.69
N VAL A 774 -27.28 -17.35 13.84
CA VAL A 774 -27.25 -18.81 14.06
C VAL A 774 -28.08 -19.20 15.28
N SER A 775 -27.91 -18.48 16.39
CA SER A 775 -28.66 -18.72 17.62
C SER A 775 -30.15 -18.42 17.45
N LEU A 776 -30.53 -17.32 16.80
CA LEU A 776 -31.94 -16.98 16.52
C LEU A 776 -32.61 -17.98 15.57
N LEU A 777 -31.86 -18.53 14.60
CA LEU A 777 -32.35 -19.59 13.72
C LEU A 777 -32.68 -20.87 14.48
N LEU A 778 -32.10 -21.13 15.66
CA LEU A 778 -32.51 -22.25 16.52
C LEU A 778 -33.92 -22.05 17.13
N HIS A 779 -34.36 -20.80 17.28
CA HIS A 779 -35.66 -20.46 17.88
C HIS A 779 -36.76 -20.19 16.86
N SER A 780 -36.43 -20.05 15.57
CA SER A 780 -37.42 -19.77 14.54
C SER A 780 -38.13 -21.05 14.06
N PRO A 781 -39.48 -21.09 14.00
CA PRO A 781 -40.16 -22.21 13.36
C PRO A 781 -39.90 -22.29 11.85
N LEU A 782 -39.49 -21.18 11.21
CA LEU A 782 -39.30 -21.12 9.75
C LEU A 782 -38.03 -21.82 9.27
N SER A 783 -37.08 -22.07 10.17
CA SER A 783 -35.81 -22.73 9.92
C SER A 783 -35.83 -24.25 10.25
N ALA A 784 -36.99 -24.77 10.68
CA ALA A 784 -37.14 -26.15 11.08
C ALA A 784 -36.72 -27.12 9.96
N GLY A 785 -35.77 -28.00 10.28
CA GLY A 785 -35.25 -29.01 9.35
C GLY A 785 -34.29 -28.49 8.27
N LEU A 786 -33.89 -27.22 8.30
CA LEU A 786 -32.95 -26.66 7.31
C LEU A 786 -31.48 -26.89 7.66
N PHE A 787 -31.16 -27.19 8.92
CA PHE A 787 -29.82 -27.46 9.40
C PHE A 787 -29.84 -28.52 10.50
N HIS A 788 -28.67 -29.07 10.79
CA HIS A 788 -28.49 -30.28 11.59
C HIS A 788 -27.49 -30.07 12.74
N ARG A 789 -26.74 -28.96 12.70
CA ARG A 789 -25.74 -28.52 13.69
C ARG A 789 -25.59 -27.01 13.61
N ALA A 790 -25.16 -26.38 14.70
CA ALA A 790 -24.99 -24.94 14.78
C ALA A 790 -23.71 -24.56 15.53
N ILE A 791 -23.01 -23.55 15.03
CA ILE A 791 -21.84 -22.95 15.68
C ILE A 791 -22.06 -21.44 15.80
N ALA A 792 -22.02 -20.90 17.02
CA ALA A 792 -22.17 -19.47 17.26
C ALA A 792 -20.89 -18.91 17.91
N GLU A 793 -20.12 -18.16 17.12
CA GLU A 793 -18.83 -17.59 17.50
C GLU A 793 -19.07 -16.15 17.99
N SER A 794 -18.76 -15.86 19.25
CA SER A 794 -18.83 -14.51 19.82
C SER A 794 -20.16 -13.77 19.59
N GLY A 795 -21.29 -14.48 19.70
CA GLY A 795 -22.62 -13.88 19.58
C GLY A 795 -23.75 -14.90 19.72
N THR A 796 -24.77 -14.59 20.54
CA THR A 796 -25.90 -15.52 20.79
C THR A 796 -27.23 -14.80 20.98
N ALA A 797 -28.36 -15.53 20.92
CA ALA A 797 -29.70 -14.98 21.13
C ALA A 797 -29.96 -14.53 22.58
N ALA A 798 -29.09 -14.86 23.54
CA ALA A 798 -29.15 -14.34 24.92
C ALA A 798 -28.59 -12.90 25.05
N MET A 799 -28.16 -12.28 23.95
CA MET A 799 -27.77 -10.87 23.90
C MET A 799 -29.02 -9.98 23.81
N ASP A 800 -29.64 -9.68 24.95
CA ASP A 800 -30.87 -8.89 25.04
C ASP A 800 -30.78 -7.54 24.32
N ALA A 801 -29.59 -6.95 24.25
CA ALA A 801 -29.34 -5.65 23.65
C ALA A 801 -29.58 -5.59 22.12
N ILE A 802 -29.69 -6.73 21.42
CA ILE A 802 -29.92 -6.77 19.96
C ILE A 802 -31.43 -6.80 19.60
N ILE A 803 -32.28 -7.11 20.57
CA ILE A 803 -33.73 -7.19 20.37
C ILE A 803 -34.36 -5.80 20.48
N ASN A 804 -35.12 -5.39 19.47
CA ASN A 804 -35.94 -4.19 19.51
C ASN A 804 -37.35 -4.53 20.02
N SER A 805 -37.61 -4.18 21.27
CA SER A 805 -38.90 -4.35 21.95
C SER A 805 -39.95 -3.28 21.59
N ASP A 806 -39.57 -2.16 20.96
CA ASP A 806 -40.49 -1.09 20.52
C ASP A 806 -40.19 -0.65 19.07
N PRO A 807 -40.52 -1.49 18.07
CA PRO A 807 -40.26 -1.18 16.67
C PRO A 807 -41.01 0.05 16.17
N LEU A 808 -42.20 0.34 16.69
CA LEU A 808 -43.02 1.46 16.21
C LEU A 808 -42.36 2.81 16.53
N SER A 809 -41.83 3.00 17.74
CA SER A 809 -41.13 4.24 18.10
C SER A 809 -39.91 4.49 17.22
N VAL A 810 -39.16 3.43 16.89
CA VAL A 810 -38.04 3.51 15.94
C VAL A 810 -38.55 3.89 14.55
N ALA A 811 -39.62 3.25 14.06
CA ALA A 811 -40.19 3.56 12.75
C ALA A 811 -40.68 5.01 12.64
N GLN A 812 -41.29 5.56 13.68
CA GLN A 812 -41.70 6.96 13.75
C GLN A 812 -40.50 7.92 13.76
N MET A 813 -39.39 7.53 14.40
CA MET A 813 -38.14 8.29 14.36
C MET A 813 -37.55 8.30 12.95
N VAL A 814 -37.49 7.15 12.28
CA VAL A 814 -37.08 7.03 10.86
C VAL A 814 -37.95 7.92 9.98
N ALA A 815 -39.27 7.85 10.13
CA ALA A 815 -40.21 8.69 9.39
C ALA A 815 -39.94 10.18 9.60
N THR A 816 -39.68 10.59 10.85
CA THR A 816 -39.40 11.99 11.19
C THR A 816 -38.09 12.48 10.57
N ILE A 817 -37.02 11.67 10.61
CA ILE A 817 -35.72 11.99 9.99
C ILE A 817 -35.87 12.20 8.48
N LEU A 818 -36.66 11.35 7.84
CA LEU A 818 -36.90 11.35 6.40
C LEU A 818 -37.96 12.37 5.94
N GLY A 819 -38.59 13.10 6.86
CA GLY A 819 -39.69 14.01 6.55
C GLY A 819 -40.98 13.32 6.09
N CYS A 820 -41.14 12.03 6.39
CA CYS A 820 -42.35 11.25 6.17
C CYS A 820 -43.41 11.55 7.24
N ASN A 821 -44.68 11.24 6.96
CA ASN A 821 -45.72 11.28 7.98
C ASN A 821 -45.52 10.13 8.99
N SER A 822 -45.28 10.45 10.26
CA SER A 822 -45.07 9.48 11.35
C SER A 822 -46.36 9.01 12.05
N SER A 823 -47.53 9.49 11.63
CA SER A 823 -48.80 9.20 12.32
C SER A 823 -49.49 7.91 11.85
N ASN A 824 -49.07 7.32 10.73
CA ASN A 824 -49.71 6.12 10.13
C ASN A 824 -48.64 5.13 9.64
N THR A 825 -48.68 3.89 10.10
CA THR A 825 -47.67 2.85 9.81
C THR A 825 -47.60 2.45 8.34
N GLU A 826 -48.72 2.41 7.61
CA GLU A 826 -48.75 2.18 6.16
C GLU A 826 -48.03 3.30 5.42
N GLN A 827 -48.29 4.55 5.80
CA GLN A 827 -47.61 5.71 5.20
C GLN A 827 -46.12 5.77 5.52
N ILE A 828 -45.72 5.30 6.70
CA ILE A 828 -44.30 5.17 7.06
C ILE A 828 -43.63 4.12 6.15
N ALA A 829 -44.22 2.93 6.02
CA ALA A 829 -43.69 1.85 5.19
C ALA A 829 -43.60 2.28 3.71
N ASP A 830 -44.68 2.86 3.16
CA ASP A 830 -44.74 3.44 1.81
C ASP A 830 -43.64 4.49 1.56
N CYS A 831 -43.27 5.25 2.59
CA CYS A 831 -42.21 6.25 2.49
C CYS A 831 -40.83 5.58 2.37
N VAL A 832 -40.56 4.59 3.22
CA VAL A 832 -39.30 3.81 3.20
C VAL A 832 -39.14 3.05 1.88
N GLU A 833 -40.22 2.52 1.31
CA GLU A 833 -40.21 1.87 0.00
C GLU A 833 -39.85 2.80 -1.17
N LYS A 834 -40.02 4.12 -1.01
CA LYS A 834 -39.74 5.13 -2.05
C LYS A 834 -38.37 5.78 -1.91
N LEU A 835 -37.60 5.43 -0.89
CA LEU A 835 -36.26 5.99 -0.67
C LEU A 835 -35.28 5.65 -1.77
N THR A 836 -34.32 6.54 -1.99
CA THR A 836 -33.15 6.24 -2.81
C THR A 836 -32.13 5.41 -2.02
N ALA A 837 -31.20 4.75 -2.72
CA ALA A 837 -30.09 4.03 -2.08
C ALA A 837 -29.26 4.96 -1.17
N ASP A 838 -29.05 6.22 -1.60
CA ASP A 838 -28.33 7.22 -0.81
C ASP A 838 -29.08 7.59 0.46
N ASP A 839 -30.41 7.75 0.41
CA ASP A 839 -31.21 8.02 1.61
C ASP A 839 -31.08 6.86 2.61
N ILE A 840 -31.18 5.61 2.13
CA ILE A 840 -31.06 4.40 2.96
C ILE A 840 -29.71 4.35 3.68
N VAL A 841 -28.61 4.61 2.97
CA VAL A 841 -27.25 4.61 3.55
C VAL A 841 -27.04 5.81 4.50
N ASN A 842 -27.62 6.96 4.19
CA ASN A 842 -27.41 8.21 4.95
C ASN A 842 -28.33 8.37 6.16
N VAL A 843 -29.43 7.63 6.28
CA VAL A 843 -30.37 7.69 7.42
C VAL A 843 -29.63 7.52 8.78
N HIS A 844 -28.68 6.59 8.85
CA HIS A 844 -27.87 6.39 10.06
C HIS A 844 -26.84 7.53 10.30
N LYS A 845 -26.46 8.29 9.28
CA LYS A 845 -25.60 9.48 9.41
C LYS A 845 -26.36 10.67 9.98
N GLN A 846 -27.64 10.81 9.60
CA GLN A 846 -28.50 11.91 10.02
C GLN A 846 -28.96 11.78 11.47
N ASN A 847 -29.15 10.55 11.96
CA ASN A 847 -29.41 10.32 13.38
C ASN A 847 -28.58 9.14 13.90
N LYS A 848 -27.51 9.48 14.61
CA LYS A 848 -26.59 8.53 15.24
C LYS A 848 -27.26 7.70 16.34
N MET A 849 -28.43 8.08 16.83
CA MET A 849 -29.19 7.36 17.86
C MET A 849 -30.14 6.30 17.28
N LEU A 850 -30.29 6.27 15.95
CA LEU A 850 -31.22 5.38 15.30
C LEU A 850 -30.73 3.92 15.39
N ARG A 851 -31.57 3.03 15.93
CA ARG A 851 -31.28 1.60 16.12
C ARG A 851 -32.33 0.75 15.46
N ILE A 852 -31.92 -0.03 14.46
CA ILE A 852 -32.80 -0.92 13.70
C ILE A 852 -32.34 -2.35 14.00
N GLY A 853 -32.95 -2.94 15.01
CA GLY A 853 -32.60 -4.27 15.53
C GLY A 853 -33.61 -5.36 15.22
N VAL A 854 -33.34 -6.56 15.73
CA VAL A 854 -34.21 -7.73 15.54
C VAL A 854 -35.51 -7.56 16.31
N THR A 855 -36.64 -7.85 15.68
CA THR A 855 -37.97 -7.69 16.30
C THR A 855 -38.58 -9.03 16.70
N VAL A 856 -39.42 -9.02 17.74
CA VAL A 856 -40.15 -10.18 18.24
C VAL A 856 -41.66 -9.98 18.06
N GLY A 857 -42.42 -11.06 17.87
CA GLY A 857 -43.88 -11.04 17.68
C GLY A 857 -44.32 -11.21 16.23
N GLY A 858 -43.37 -11.38 15.29
CA GLY A 858 -43.61 -11.66 13.88
C GLY A 858 -43.50 -13.14 13.51
N HIS A 859 -43.51 -13.44 12.21
CA HIS A 859 -43.43 -14.82 11.70
C HIS A 859 -42.11 -15.52 11.99
N PHE A 860 -40.99 -14.76 12.05
CA PHE A 860 -39.67 -15.32 12.30
C PHE A 860 -39.46 -15.70 13.77
N LEU A 861 -39.83 -14.82 14.71
CA LEU A 861 -39.77 -15.04 16.17
C LEU A 861 -41.16 -14.78 16.78
N PRO A 862 -42.04 -15.80 16.84
CA PRO A 862 -43.41 -15.63 17.33
C PRO A 862 -43.51 -15.47 18.85
N LYS A 863 -42.47 -15.84 19.59
CA LYS A 863 -42.40 -15.80 21.05
C LYS A 863 -41.17 -15.03 21.53
N LEU A 864 -41.23 -14.54 22.76
CA LEU A 864 -40.07 -13.93 23.44
C LEU A 864 -38.97 -14.97 23.65
N LEU A 865 -37.72 -14.57 23.42
CA LEU A 865 -36.57 -15.47 23.54
C LEU A 865 -36.44 -16.04 24.96
N THR A 866 -36.72 -15.21 25.98
CA THR A 866 -36.75 -15.64 27.39
C THR A 866 -37.73 -16.79 27.62
N GLU A 867 -38.93 -16.74 27.02
CA GLU A 867 -39.90 -17.84 27.08
C GLU A 867 -39.35 -19.09 26.39
N THR A 868 -38.80 -18.94 25.19
CA THR A 868 -38.29 -20.09 24.42
C THR A 868 -37.11 -20.79 25.10
N PHE A 869 -36.22 -20.03 25.74
CA PHE A 869 -35.11 -20.58 26.54
C PHE A 869 -35.62 -21.35 27.75
N HIS A 870 -36.52 -20.75 28.55
CA HIS A 870 -37.07 -21.38 29.76
C HIS A 870 -37.91 -22.62 29.47
N ASN A 871 -38.65 -22.63 28.36
CA ASN A 871 -39.50 -23.76 27.97
C ASN A 871 -38.75 -24.80 27.11
N HIS A 872 -37.46 -24.58 26.84
CA HIS A 872 -36.65 -25.41 25.94
C HIS A 872 -37.27 -25.59 24.54
N GLU A 873 -37.91 -24.53 24.04
CA GLU A 873 -38.56 -24.45 22.73
C GLU A 873 -37.57 -23.95 21.67
N MET A 874 -36.66 -24.82 21.26
CA MET A 874 -35.68 -24.56 20.20
C MET A 874 -35.34 -25.85 19.43
N HIS A 875 -34.76 -25.71 18.24
CA HIS A 875 -34.29 -26.85 17.44
C HIS A 875 -33.15 -27.57 18.17
N LYS A 876 -33.39 -28.82 18.58
CA LYS A 876 -32.42 -29.63 19.33
C LYS A 876 -31.40 -30.30 18.41
N VAL A 877 -30.44 -29.52 17.95
CA VAL A 877 -29.28 -29.98 17.16
C VAL A 877 -27.99 -29.78 17.94
N PRO A 878 -26.92 -30.58 17.71
CA PRO A 878 -25.61 -30.32 18.32
C PRO A 878 -25.21 -28.86 18.14
N PHE A 879 -24.79 -28.23 19.23
CA PHE A 879 -24.47 -26.81 19.30
C PHE A 879 -23.04 -26.60 19.82
N LEU A 880 -22.32 -25.67 19.21
CA LEU A 880 -21.00 -25.22 19.64
C LEU A 880 -21.05 -23.70 19.77
N THR A 881 -20.55 -23.17 20.87
CA THR A 881 -20.41 -21.72 21.03
C THR A 881 -19.10 -21.40 21.72
N GLY A 882 -18.65 -20.16 21.64
CA GLY A 882 -17.48 -19.71 22.36
C GLY A 882 -17.27 -18.22 22.20
N THR A 883 -16.23 -17.76 22.88
CA THR A 883 -15.79 -16.36 22.88
C THR A 883 -14.27 -16.31 22.82
N ASN A 884 -13.74 -15.13 22.55
CA ASN A 884 -12.32 -14.83 22.68
C ASN A 884 -12.00 -14.36 24.11
N THR A 885 -10.73 -14.41 24.52
CA THR A 885 -10.33 -14.00 25.87
C THR A 885 -10.60 -12.53 26.16
N ASP A 886 -10.45 -11.65 25.16
CA ASP A 886 -10.50 -10.19 25.27
C ASP A 886 -11.44 -9.55 24.23
N GLU A 887 -12.70 -10.00 24.18
CA GLU A 887 -13.76 -9.48 23.30
C GLU A 887 -14.01 -7.95 23.39
N GLY A 888 -13.52 -7.31 24.46
CA GLY A 888 -13.77 -5.90 24.74
C GLY A 888 -12.81 -4.93 24.05
N TRP A 889 -11.66 -5.36 23.51
CA TRP A 889 -10.64 -4.44 23.01
C TRP A 889 -11.08 -3.69 21.75
N LEU A 890 -11.56 -4.41 20.72
CA LEU A 890 -12.08 -3.79 19.49
C LEU A 890 -13.17 -2.76 19.80
N LEU A 891 -13.99 -3.06 20.81
CA LEU A 891 -15.07 -2.21 21.25
C LEU A 891 -14.56 -0.95 21.96
N ALA A 892 -13.66 -1.13 22.93
CA ALA A 892 -13.08 -0.08 23.73
C ALA A 892 -12.17 0.87 22.92
N ASN A 893 -11.52 0.36 21.88
CA ASN A 893 -10.56 1.09 21.04
C ASN A 893 -11.17 1.73 19.79
N SER A 894 -12.50 1.78 19.68
CA SER A 894 -13.15 2.46 18.56
C SER A 894 -13.06 3.99 18.73
N ASP A 895 -12.51 4.67 17.71
CA ASP A 895 -12.20 6.10 17.75
C ASP A 895 -13.45 7.01 17.79
N SER A 896 -14.64 6.45 17.67
CA SER A 896 -15.87 7.23 17.72
C SER A 896 -17.06 6.47 18.30
N VAL A 897 -17.85 7.18 19.13
CA VAL A 897 -19.19 6.74 19.59
C VAL A 897 -20.00 6.21 18.40
N THR A 898 -19.82 6.84 17.24
CA THR A 898 -20.54 6.53 16.00
C THR A 898 -20.24 5.16 15.42
N ASP A 899 -19.04 4.61 15.61
CA ASP A 899 -18.66 3.33 15.03
C ASP A 899 -19.29 2.18 15.81
N LEU A 900 -19.28 2.21 17.16
CA LEU A 900 -19.93 1.20 18.00
C LEU A 900 -21.45 1.18 17.86
N ILE A 901 -22.02 2.38 17.83
CA ILE A 901 -23.43 2.65 17.61
C ILE A 901 -23.92 2.04 16.28
N PHE A 902 -23.10 2.15 15.24
CA PHE A 902 -23.42 1.69 13.89
C PHE A 902 -23.16 0.20 13.73
N ILE A 903 -22.06 -0.30 14.32
CA ILE A 903 -21.64 -1.70 14.22
C ILE A 903 -22.61 -2.61 14.96
N PHE A 904 -23.04 -2.31 16.19
CA PHE A 904 -23.74 -3.32 17.01
C PHE A 904 -25.26 -3.13 17.13
N GLN A 905 -25.83 -2.05 16.61
CA GLN A 905 -27.29 -1.77 16.62
C GLN A 905 -27.96 -2.00 18.00
N LEU A 906 -27.23 -1.79 19.10
CA LEU A 906 -27.69 -2.14 20.46
C LEU A 906 -28.75 -1.16 20.98
N GLN A 907 -29.81 -1.70 21.58
CA GLN A 907 -30.99 -1.00 22.06
C GLN A 907 -30.70 -0.04 23.24
N TRP A 908 -29.64 -0.31 24.00
CA TRP A 908 -29.24 0.48 25.16
C TRP A 908 -28.14 1.47 24.79
N LEU A 909 -28.51 2.74 24.54
CA LEU A 909 -27.55 3.84 24.32
C LEU A 909 -26.41 3.84 25.36
N ASN A 910 -26.82 3.52 26.56
CA ASN A 910 -25.99 3.48 27.75
C ASN A 910 -24.91 2.38 27.72
N VAL A 911 -25.22 1.23 27.13
CA VAL A 911 -24.27 0.13 26.92
C VAL A 911 -23.27 0.49 25.82
N VAL A 912 -23.65 1.34 24.86
CA VAL A 912 -22.72 1.80 23.81
C VAL A 912 -21.75 2.87 24.32
N LEU A 913 -22.19 3.79 25.19
CA LEU A 913 -21.25 4.68 25.87
C LEU A 913 -20.37 3.94 26.89
N LEU A 914 -20.84 2.84 27.48
CA LEU A 914 -20.01 1.95 28.29
C LEU A 914 -18.82 1.35 27.51
N MET A 915 -18.89 1.30 26.17
CA MET A 915 -17.82 0.79 25.32
C MET A 915 -16.80 1.87 24.90
N MET A 916 -16.97 3.13 25.32
CA MET A 916 -16.03 4.19 24.96
C MET A 916 -14.95 4.34 26.00
N ALA A 917 -13.73 4.00 25.64
CA ALA A 917 -12.62 4.31 26.52
C ALA A 917 -12.21 5.80 26.37
N PRO A 918 -11.87 6.49 27.47
CA PRO A 918 -11.45 7.88 27.45
C PRO A 918 -10.12 8.06 26.69
N PRO A 919 -9.81 9.27 26.18
CA PRO A 919 -8.54 9.52 25.52
C PRO A 919 -7.34 9.14 26.41
N GLY A 920 -6.40 8.38 25.86
CA GLY A 920 -5.20 7.91 26.59
C GLY A 920 -5.42 6.70 27.50
N TRP A 921 -6.59 6.05 27.46
CA TRP A 921 -6.91 4.87 28.28
C TRP A 921 -5.98 3.66 28.07
N VAL A 922 -5.31 3.58 26.92
CA VAL A 922 -4.38 2.50 26.57
C VAL A 922 -3.24 2.40 27.59
N ASP A 923 -2.82 3.54 28.16
CA ASP A 923 -1.80 3.64 29.21
C ASP A 923 -2.37 3.41 30.63
N GLY A 924 -3.68 3.18 30.74
CA GLY A 924 -4.43 3.00 31.99
C GLY A 924 -5.60 3.98 32.13
N ILE A 925 -6.61 3.60 32.90
CA ILE A 925 -7.83 4.37 33.16
C ILE A 925 -8.08 4.53 34.66
N ASP A 926 -8.50 5.71 35.10
CA ASP A 926 -8.92 5.90 36.48
C ASP A 926 -10.35 5.41 36.68
N ARG A 927 -10.66 4.85 37.86
CA ARG A 927 -12.02 4.43 38.21
C ARG A 927 -13.04 5.55 37.98
N GLU A 928 -12.69 6.77 38.36
CA GLU A 928 -13.53 7.97 38.16
C GLU A 928 -13.83 8.27 36.69
N GLN A 929 -13.00 7.80 35.76
CA GLN A 929 -13.25 7.93 34.32
C GLN A 929 -14.21 6.84 33.81
N VAL A 930 -14.30 5.68 34.49
CA VAL A 930 -15.24 4.59 34.14
C VAL A 930 -16.63 4.82 34.74
N MET A 931 -16.71 5.39 35.95
CA MET A 931 -17.97 5.58 36.66
C MET A 931 -19.05 6.34 35.84
N PRO A 932 -18.74 7.43 35.12
CA PRO A 932 -19.72 8.09 34.25
C PRO A 932 -20.24 7.20 33.12
N LEU A 933 -19.40 6.29 32.61
CA LEU A 933 -19.78 5.35 31.55
C LEU A 933 -20.75 4.29 32.08
N LEU A 934 -20.48 3.76 33.29
CA LEU A 934 -21.38 2.87 34.01
C LEU A 934 -22.69 3.53 34.43
N ALA A 935 -22.64 4.80 34.85
CA ALA A 935 -23.81 5.58 35.23
C ALA A 935 -24.76 5.85 34.07
N LEU A 936 -24.30 5.72 32.82
CA LEU A 936 -25.21 5.71 31.70
C LEU A 936 -26.07 4.46 31.75
N CYS A 937 -25.53 3.26 32.01
CA CYS A 937 -26.32 2.01 32.05
C CYS A 937 -27.47 2.04 33.06
N TYR A 938 -27.33 2.86 34.10
CA TYR A 938 -28.31 3.07 35.15
C TYR A 938 -28.52 4.58 35.35
N PRO A 939 -29.25 5.25 34.44
CA PRO A 939 -29.30 6.71 34.37
C PRO A 939 -30.16 7.35 35.47
N ASP A 940 -30.99 6.55 36.16
CA ASP A 940 -31.72 7.02 37.34
C ASP A 940 -30.72 7.26 38.48
N PRO A 941 -30.64 8.48 39.05
CA PRO A 941 -29.79 8.75 40.21
C PRO A 941 -30.02 7.79 41.39
N LYS A 942 -31.22 7.21 41.52
CA LYS A 942 -31.55 6.20 42.53
C LYS A 942 -30.81 4.86 42.32
N ASP A 943 -30.29 4.62 41.13
CA ASP A 943 -29.62 3.38 40.72
C ASP A 943 -28.08 3.50 40.67
N GLN A 944 -27.52 4.65 41.08
CA GLN A 944 -26.05 4.85 41.15
C GLN A 944 -25.33 3.80 41.99
N TRP A 945 -25.98 3.25 43.02
CA TRP A 945 -25.39 2.17 43.83
C TRP A 945 -25.12 0.89 43.02
N ILE A 946 -25.85 0.67 41.92
CA ILE A 946 -25.64 -0.46 41.00
C ILE A 946 -24.33 -0.26 40.24
N THR A 947 -24.06 0.97 39.81
CA THR A 947 -22.84 1.35 39.09
C THR A 947 -21.60 1.14 39.96
N GLU A 948 -21.67 1.54 41.23
CA GLU A 948 -20.60 1.31 42.21
C GLU A 948 -20.38 -0.18 42.47
N LEU A 949 -21.46 -0.96 42.57
CA LEU A 949 -21.37 -2.41 42.76
C LEU A 949 -20.66 -3.11 41.58
N ILE A 950 -20.97 -2.71 40.34
CA ILE A 950 -20.31 -3.26 39.14
C ILE A 950 -18.85 -2.83 39.09
N ALA A 951 -18.56 -1.55 39.36
CA ALA A 951 -17.20 -1.04 39.40
C ALA A 951 -16.34 -1.71 40.49
N ASP A 952 -16.90 -1.96 41.68
CA ASP A 952 -16.23 -2.70 42.75
C ASP A 952 -15.86 -4.12 42.34
N GLU A 953 -16.74 -4.78 41.59
CA GLU A 953 -16.51 -6.12 41.11
C GLU A 953 -15.41 -6.17 40.04
N TYR A 954 -15.49 -5.32 39.01
CA TYR A 954 -14.59 -5.38 37.86
C TYR A 954 -13.29 -4.59 38.02
N LEU A 955 -13.34 -3.40 38.61
CA LEU A 955 -12.19 -2.50 38.78
C LEU A 955 -11.54 -2.67 40.17
N GLY A 956 -12.38 -2.92 41.18
CA GLY A 956 -11.98 -2.92 42.59
C GLY A 956 -11.77 -1.50 43.14
N THR A 957 -11.25 -1.41 44.38
CA THR A 957 -11.01 -0.14 45.08
C THR A 957 -9.58 0.39 44.94
N SER A 958 -8.75 -0.26 44.12
CA SER A 958 -7.37 0.16 43.88
C SER A 958 -7.29 1.38 42.96
N GLY A 959 -6.41 2.33 43.25
CA GLY A 959 -6.04 3.42 42.33
C GLY A 959 -5.12 2.97 41.18
N ASP A 960 -5.08 1.66 40.87
CA ASP A 960 -4.23 1.10 39.81
C ASP A 960 -4.92 1.26 38.45
N ARG A 961 -4.39 2.19 37.66
CA ARG A 961 -4.94 2.56 36.35
C ARG A 961 -4.89 1.42 35.34
N ILE A 962 -3.90 0.53 35.44
CA ILE A 962 -3.76 -0.62 34.52
C ILE A 962 -4.80 -1.68 34.87
N LYS A 963 -4.94 -2.00 36.17
CA LYS A 963 -5.96 -2.96 36.61
C LYS A 963 -7.37 -2.49 36.27
N ASN A 964 -7.66 -1.20 36.41
CA ASN A 964 -8.96 -0.64 36.02
C ASN A 964 -9.18 -0.74 34.50
N ARG A 965 -8.13 -0.58 33.67
CA ARG A 965 -8.23 -0.70 32.21
C ARG A 965 -8.60 -2.12 31.82
N ASP A 966 -7.87 -3.09 32.36
CA ASP A 966 -8.08 -4.50 32.06
C ASP A 966 -9.46 -4.96 32.58
N GLY A 967 -9.86 -4.51 33.77
CA GLY A 967 -11.20 -4.77 34.32
C GLY A 967 -12.33 -4.13 33.52
N PHE A 968 -12.10 -2.98 32.90
CA PHE A 968 -13.07 -2.33 32.01
C PHE A 968 -13.24 -3.09 30.69
N ILE A 969 -12.14 -3.55 30.06
CA ILE A 969 -12.19 -4.40 28.86
C ILE A 969 -12.93 -5.71 29.19
N GLU A 970 -12.60 -6.34 30.32
CA GLU A 970 -13.25 -7.58 30.78
C GLU A 970 -14.76 -7.36 30.97
N LEU A 971 -15.18 -6.26 31.62
CA LEU A 971 -16.58 -5.92 31.81
C LEU A 971 -17.34 -5.83 30.48
N VAL A 972 -16.77 -5.12 29.51
CA VAL A 972 -17.39 -4.93 28.19
C VAL A 972 -17.54 -6.27 27.47
N GLY A 973 -16.49 -7.07 27.43
CA GLY A 973 -16.50 -8.40 26.81
C GLY A 973 -17.48 -9.37 27.49
N ASP A 974 -17.47 -9.41 28.82
CA ASP A 974 -18.36 -10.25 29.62
C ASP A 974 -19.83 -9.89 29.40
N ALA A 975 -20.17 -8.60 29.49
CA ALA A 975 -21.55 -8.14 29.39
C ALA A 975 -22.17 -8.43 28.03
N LEU A 976 -21.39 -8.35 26.95
CA LEU A 976 -21.88 -8.51 25.58
C LEU A 976 -21.79 -9.93 25.05
N PHE A 977 -20.70 -10.64 25.33
CA PHE A 977 -20.41 -11.90 24.64
C PHE A 977 -20.31 -13.06 25.61
N THR A 978 -19.41 -13.00 26.59
CA THR A 978 -19.08 -14.15 27.44
C THR A 978 -20.27 -14.60 28.28
N ILE A 979 -20.94 -13.68 28.99
CA ILE A 979 -22.07 -14.03 29.85
C ILE A 979 -23.28 -14.52 29.02
N PRO A 980 -23.68 -13.87 27.92
CA PRO A 980 -24.70 -14.42 27.01
C PRO A 980 -24.35 -15.79 26.43
N ALA A 981 -23.10 -16.03 26.04
CA ALA A 981 -22.65 -17.33 25.54
C ALA A 981 -22.78 -18.43 26.62
N LEU A 982 -22.37 -18.14 27.85
CA LEU A 982 -22.52 -19.05 29.00
C LEU A 982 -23.99 -19.32 29.35
N LYS A 983 -24.86 -18.31 29.31
CA LYS A 983 -26.31 -18.47 29.49
C LYS A 983 -26.88 -19.40 28.41
N THR A 984 -26.54 -19.15 27.16
CA THR A 984 -26.99 -19.94 26.01
C THR A 984 -26.53 -21.39 26.12
N ALA A 985 -25.26 -21.62 26.48
CA ALA A 985 -24.72 -22.96 26.72
C ALA A 985 -25.45 -23.70 27.83
N GLY A 986 -25.77 -23.01 28.94
CA GLY A 986 -26.59 -23.53 30.04
C GLY A 986 -27.98 -23.96 29.57
N PHE A 987 -28.71 -23.10 28.86
CA PHE A 987 -30.04 -23.42 28.35
C PHE A 987 -30.04 -24.61 27.38
N HIS A 988 -29.01 -24.73 26.53
CA HIS A 988 -28.87 -25.86 25.59
C HIS A 988 -28.54 -27.17 26.30
N ARG A 989 -27.63 -27.14 27.28
CA ARG A 989 -27.35 -28.28 28.15
C ARG A 989 -28.61 -28.76 28.86
N ASP A 990 -29.36 -27.84 29.48
CA ASP A 990 -30.55 -28.17 30.26
C ASP A 990 -31.69 -28.71 29.38
N ALA A 991 -31.73 -28.32 28.11
CA ALA A 991 -32.63 -28.88 27.10
C ALA A 991 -32.23 -30.30 26.61
N GLY A 992 -31.08 -30.82 27.04
CA GLY A 992 -30.54 -32.13 26.67
C GLY A 992 -29.82 -32.14 25.32
N VAL A 993 -29.33 -30.99 24.85
CA VAL A 993 -28.65 -30.86 23.56
C VAL A 993 -27.14 -31.12 23.72
N PRO A 994 -26.49 -31.89 22.82
CA PRO A 994 -25.03 -31.97 22.79
C PRO A 994 -24.41 -30.58 22.60
N MET A 995 -23.66 -30.12 23.59
CA MET A 995 -23.15 -28.75 23.66
C MET A 995 -21.65 -28.74 23.87
N TYR A 996 -20.93 -27.87 23.16
CA TYR A 996 -19.49 -27.65 23.33
C TYR A 996 -19.19 -26.16 23.48
N LEU A 997 -18.35 -25.82 24.44
CA LEU A 997 -17.93 -24.44 24.71
C LEU A 997 -16.43 -24.29 24.47
N TYR A 998 -15.99 -23.20 23.83
CA TYR A 998 -14.59 -22.80 23.81
C TYR A 998 -14.37 -21.39 24.35
N GLU A 999 -13.13 -21.14 24.76
CA GLU A 999 -12.54 -19.81 24.87
C GLU A 999 -11.31 -19.77 23.97
N PHE A 1000 -11.25 -18.88 22.98
CA PHE A 1000 -10.12 -18.76 22.07
C PHE A 1000 -9.12 -17.72 22.59
N GLN A 1001 -7.85 -18.09 22.62
CA GLN A 1001 -6.83 -17.45 23.47
C GLN A 1001 -5.60 -16.97 22.69
N GLN A 1002 -5.58 -17.13 21.37
CA GLN A 1002 -4.42 -16.79 20.54
C GLN A 1002 -4.65 -15.52 19.73
N THR A 1003 -3.91 -14.46 20.03
CA THR A 1003 -3.76 -13.33 19.10
C THR A 1003 -3.01 -13.79 17.85
N PRO A 1004 -3.53 -13.56 16.63
CA PRO A 1004 -2.81 -13.87 15.40
C PRO A 1004 -1.45 -13.14 15.35
N SER A 1005 -0.39 -13.83 14.91
CA SER A 1005 0.98 -13.28 15.00
C SER A 1005 1.15 -11.95 14.26
N MET A 1006 0.42 -11.75 13.17
CA MET A 1006 0.44 -10.51 12.39
C MET A 1006 -0.25 -9.34 13.10
N LEU A 1007 -1.28 -9.60 13.93
CA LEU A 1007 -1.99 -8.58 14.69
C LEU A 1007 -1.23 -8.18 15.97
N LYS A 1008 -0.36 -9.05 16.51
CA LYS A 1008 0.50 -8.74 17.67
C LYS A 1008 1.38 -7.50 17.49
N LYS A 1009 1.68 -7.10 16.24
CA LYS A 1009 2.46 -5.90 15.94
C LYS A 1009 1.62 -4.64 15.81
N MET A 1010 0.31 -4.79 15.58
CA MET A 1010 -0.63 -3.68 15.40
C MET A 1010 -1.39 -3.34 16.68
N ARG A 1011 -1.49 -4.29 17.62
CA ARG A 1011 -2.19 -4.10 18.90
C ARG A 1011 -1.19 -4.02 20.08
N PRO A 1012 -1.53 -3.28 21.16
CA PRO A 1012 -0.74 -3.29 22.38
C PRO A 1012 -0.60 -4.70 22.96
N SER A 1013 0.54 -4.98 23.62
CA SER A 1013 0.87 -6.33 24.10
C SER A 1013 -0.01 -6.88 25.22
N PHE A 1014 -0.82 -6.03 25.85
CA PHE A 1014 -1.78 -6.46 26.88
C PHE A 1014 -3.09 -6.98 26.30
N VAL A 1015 -3.32 -6.78 25.00
CA VAL A 1015 -4.49 -7.30 24.29
C VAL A 1015 -4.21 -8.76 23.93
N GLY A 1016 -4.98 -9.67 24.50
CA GLY A 1016 -4.99 -11.09 24.15
C GLY A 1016 -5.74 -11.31 22.83
N SER A 1017 -6.57 -12.36 22.79
CA SER A 1017 -7.41 -12.64 21.63
C SER A 1017 -8.63 -11.72 21.64
N ASP A 1018 -8.74 -10.86 20.65
CA ASP A 1018 -9.80 -9.86 20.51
C ASP A 1018 -10.95 -10.36 19.62
N HIS A 1019 -12.06 -9.62 19.57
CA HIS A 1019 -13.27 -9.98 18.82
C HIS A 1019 -12.97 -10.36 17.36
N GLY A 1020 -13.31 -11.61 17.00
CA GLY A 1020 -13.16 -12.18 15.67
C GLY A 1020 -11.75 -12.64 15.26
N ASP A 1021 -10.76 -12.61 16.17
CA ASP A 1021 -9.41 -13.13 15.92
C ASP A 1021 -9.37 -14.62 15.51
N GLU A 1022 -10.33 -15.42 15.97
CA GLU A 1022 -10.46 -16.84 15.64
C GLU A 1022 -10.77 -17.07 14.15
N LEU A 1023 -11.37 -16.10 13.46
CA LEU A 1023 -11.78 -16.21 12.06
C LEU A 1023 -10.58 -16.48 11.13
N MET A 1024 -9.43 -15.92 11.46
CA MET A 1024 -8.18 -16.17 10.72
C MET A 1024 -7.83 -17.67 10.70
N PHE A 1025 -8.11 -18.36 11.80
CA PHE A 1025 -7.81 -19.78 11.98
C PHE A 1025 -8.93 -20.67 11.47
N VAL A 1026 -10.20 -20.29 11.68
CA VAL A 1026 -11.39 -21.02 11.20
C VAL A 1026 -11.45 -21.07 9.67
N PHE A 1027 -11.20 -19.93 8.99
CA PHE A 1027 -11.17 -19.87 7.53
C PHE A 1027 -9.81 -20.25 6.92
N GLY A 1028 -8.76 -20.34 7.73
CA GLY A 1028 -7.43 -20.72 7.30
C GLY A 1028 -6.81 -19.75 6.31
N TYR A 1029 -6.87 -18.44 6.60
CA TYR A 1029 -6.36 -17.39 5.71
C TYR A 1029 -4.86 -17.54 5.38
N CYS A 1030 -4.09 -18.18 6.25
CA CYS A 1030 -2.69 -18.57 5.98
C CYS A 1030 -2.53 -19.51 4.76
N PHE A 1031 -3.58 -20.21 4.37
CA PHE A 1031 -3.58 -21.18 3.28
C PHE A 1031 -4.33 -20.72 2.03
N THR A 1032 -5.07 -19.62 2.11
CA THR A 1032 -5.85 -19.07 0.99
C THR A 1032 -4.94 -18.46 -0.08
N THR A 1033 -5.32 -18.59 -1.36
CA THR A 1033 -4.57 -18.02 -2.51
C THR A 1033 -5.46 -17.23 -3.47
N SER A 1034 -6.71 -16.95 -3.07
CA SER A 1034 -7.72 -16.34 -3.94
C SER A 1034 -7.94 -14.86 -3.63
N HIS A 1035 -9.20 -14.41 -3.51
CA HIS A 1035 -9.60 -13.03 -3.30
C HIS A 1035 -9.36 -12.48 -1.89
N VAL A 1036 -9.09 -13.35 -0.90
CA VAL A 1036 -8.61 -12.96 0.44
C VAL A 1036 -7.19 -13.50 0.58
N THR A 1037 -6.24 -12.63 0.92
CA THR A 1037 -4.84 -12.99 1.20
C THR A 1037 -4.31 -12.19 2.40
N VAL A 1038 -3.27 -12.66 3.06
CA VAL A 1038 -2.68 -11.99 4.24
C VAL A 1038 -1.49 -11.10 3.86
N ASP A 1039 -1.37 -9.93 4.51
CA ASP A 1039 -0.27 -8.96 4.26
C ASP A 1039 1.10 -9.45 4.74
N ALA A 1040 1.11 -10.34 5.73
CA ALA A 1040 2.31 -10.89 6.36
C ALA A 1040 2.33 -12.42 6.27
N LEU A 1041 3.55 -12.99 6.22
CA LEU A 1041 3.73 -14.45 6.31
C LEU A 1041 3.23 -14.94 7.68
N CYS A 1042 2.30 -15.89 7.67
CA CYS A 1042 1.91 -16.62 8.88
C CYS A 1042 3.11 -17.38 9.45
N THR A 1043 3.20 -17.44 10.79
CA THR A 1043 4.20 -18.29 11.43
C THR A 1043 3.79 -19.75 11.34
N GLU A 1044 4.75 -20.65 11.55
CA GLU A 1044 4.47 -22.10 11.55
C GLU A 1044 3.45 -22.46 12.65
N GLU A 1045 3.52 -21.79 13.80
CA GLU A 1045 2.57 -21.98 14.90
C GLU A 1045 1.14 -21.53 14.51
N ASP A 1046 1.01 -20.43 13.77
CA ASP A 1046 -0.30 -19.97 13.30
C ASP A 1046 -0.89 -20.94 12.25
N GLU A 1047 -0.06 -21.45 11.34
CA GLU A 1047 -0.48 -22.47 10.37
C GLU A 1047 -0.92 -23.76 11.07
N GLN A 1048 -0.15 -24.22 12.07
CA GLN A 1048 -0.50 -25.40 12.86
C GLN A 1048 -1.82 -25.22 13.62
N LEU A 1049 -2.00 -24.09 14.32
CA LEU A 1049 -3.24 -23.78 15.03
C LEU A 1049 -4.43 -23.69 14.07
N SER A 1050 -4.26 -23.09 12.89
CA SER A 1050 -5.33 -23.03 11.90
C SER A 1050 -5.73 -24.42 11.40
N GLY A 1051 -4.75 -25.31 11.17
CA GLY A 1051 -5.02 -26.71 10.86
C GLY A 1051 -5.83 -27.43 11.95
N ILE A 1052 -5.52 -27.18 13.22
CA ILE A 1052 -6.24 -27.71 14.39
C ILE A 1052 -7.66 -27.14 14.46
N MET A 1053 -7.81 -25.82 14.32
CA MET A 1053 -9.09 -25.12 14.39
C MET A 1053 -10.04 -25.60 13.30
N MET A 1054 -9.58 -25.63 12.04
CA MET A 1054 -10.36 -26.19 10.93
C MET A 1054 -10.76 -27.64 11.20
N SER A 1055 -9.90 -28.44 11.83
CA SER A 1055 -10.19 -29.84 12.15
C SER A 1055 -11.31 -30.00 13.17
N TYR A 1056 -11.34 -29.16 14.22
CA TYR A 1056 -12.46 -29.15 15.17
C TYR A 1056 -13.78 -28.78 14.48
N TRP A 1057 -13.79 -27.71 13.66
CA TRP A 1057 -14.98 -27.25 12.95
C TRP A 1057 -15.47 -28.28 11.92
N GLY A 1058 -14.56 -28.87 11.14
CA GLY A 1058 -14.86 -29.91 10.18
C GLY A 1058 -15.40 -31.19 10.83
N ASN A 1059 -14.81 -31.62 11.95
CA ASN A 1059 -15.31 -32.79 12.71
C ASN A 1059 -16.69 -32.54 13.29
N PHE A 1060 -16.90 -31.34 13.84
CA PHE A 1060 -18.22 -30.94 14.33
C PHE A 1060 -19.23 -30.98 13.18
N ALA A 1061 -18.91 -30.42 12.02
CA ALA A 1061 -19.80 -30.44 10.86
C ALA A 1061 -20.13 -31.87 10.37
N ARG A 1062 -19.16 -32.79 10.45
CA ARG A 1062 -19.34 -34.22 10.10
C ARG A 1062 -20.21 -34.98 11.11
N THR A 1063 -19.93 -34.82 12.39
CA THR A 1063 -20.35 -35.78 13.42
C THR A 1063 -21.25 -35.20 14.51
N GLY A 1064 -21.23 -33.88 14.70
CA GLY A 1064 -21.86 -33.22 15.86
C GLY A 1064 -20.96 -33.20 17.09
N SER A 1065 -19.71 -33.66 16.96
CA SER A 1065 -18.66 -33.55 17.97
C SER A 1065 -17.40 -32.97 17.33
N PRO A 1066 -16.70 -32.01 17.98
CA PRO A 1066 -15.47 -31.46 17.43
C PRO A 1066 -14.29 -32.46 17.52
N ASN A 1067 -14.43 -33.53 18.31
CA ASN A 1067 -13.37 -34.51 18.56
C ASN A 1067 -12.98 -35.33 17.31
N GLY A 1068 -11.68 -35.65 17.20
CA GLY A 1068 -11.14 -36.47 16.13
C GLY A 1068 -9.70 -36.92 16.39
N VAL A 1069 -9.16 -37.77 15.51
CA VAL A 1069 -7.80 -38.31 15.65
C VAL A 1069 -6.78 -37.18 15.61
N GLY A 1070 -5.83 -37.18 16.56
CA GLY A 1070 -4.75 -36.20 16.64
C GLY A 1070 -5.13 -34.86 17.29
N LEU A 1071 -6.39 -34.69 17.71
CA LEU A 1071 -6.85 -33.50 18.43
C LEU A 1071 -6.92 -33.76 19.93
N VAL A 1072 -6.72 -32.71 20.74
CA VAL A 1072 -7.01 -32.76 22.17
C VAL A 1072 -8.52 -32.98 22.36
N GLN A 1073 -8.86 -33.86 23.31
CA GLN A 1073 -10.24 -34.17 23.64
C GLN A 1073 -10.96 -32.91 24.15
N TRP A 1074 -11.94 -32.46 23.39
CA TRP A 1074 -12.87 -31.40 23.76
C TRP A 1074 -14.02 -31.99 24.58
N PRO A 1075 -14.15 -31.63 25.87
CA PRO A 1075 -15.23 -32.13 26.71
C PRO A 1075 -16.58 -31.55 26.26
N GLN A 1076 -17.63 -32.37 26.37
CA GLN A 1076 -19.00 -31.87 26.21
C GLN A 1076 -19.34 -30.99 27.42
N TYR A 1077 -19.99 -29.85 27.18
CA TYR A 1077 -20.36 -28.88 28.22
C TYR A 1077 -21.36 -29.50 29.21
N GLY A 1078 -20.84 -29.86 30.38
CA GLY A 1078 -21.57 -30.57 31.43
C GLY A 1078 -22.03 -29.67 32.60
N PRO A 1079 -22.47 -30.28 33.71
CA PRO A 1079 -22.80 -29.57 34.95
C PRO A 1079 -21.63 -28.77 35.52
N GLU A 1080 -20.39 -29.24 35.30
CA GLU A 1080 -19.16 -28.54 35.72
C GLU A 1080 -18.79 -27.39 34.77
N GLY A 1081 -19.56 -27.16 33.70
CA GLY A 1081 -19.29 -26.09 32.73
C GLY A 1081 -17.98 -26.29 31.98
N ASP A 1082 -17.75 -27.53 31.51
CA ASP A 1082 -16.55 -27.93 30.80
C ASP A 1082 -16.40 -27.20 29.45
N TYR A 1083 -15.20 -26.70 29.16
CA TYR A 1083 -14.88 -25.98 27.91
C TYR A 1083 -13.48 -26.37 27.41
N LEU A 1084 -13.14 -25.92 26.20
CA LEU A 1084 -11.77 -26.02 25.67
C LEU A 1084 -11.19 -24.61 25.51
N GLY A 1085 -10.08 -24.33 26.21
CA GLY A 1085 -9.23 -23.19 25.89
C GLY A 1085 -8.42 -23.50 24.63
N ILE A 1086 -8.53 -22.66 23.61
CA ILE A 1086 -7.87 -22.86 22.31
C ILE A 1086 -6.86 -21.74 22.09
N GLY A 1087 -5.59 -22.01 22.41
CA GLY A 1087 -4.46 -21.21 21.99
C GLY A 1087 -3.48 -22.06 21.19
N LEU A 1088 -2.18 -21.73 21.22
CA LEU A 1088 -1.13 -22.62 20.70
C LEU A 1088 -1.18 -24.01 21.36
N GLU A 1089 -1.61 -24.06 22.62
CA GLU A 1089 -1.99 -25.27 23.32
C GLU A 1089 -3.52 -25.33 23.47
N GLN A 1090 -4.08 -26.54 23.38
CA GLN A 1090 -5.51 -26.77 23.61
C GLN A 1090 -5.69 -27.40 24.98
N VAL A 1091 -6.37 -26.69 25.88
CA VAL A 1091 -6.43 -27.04 27.31
C VAL A 1091 -7.88 -27.18 27.75
N PRO A 1092 -8.35 -28.39 28.11
CA PRO A 1092 -9.67 -28.56 28.71
C PRO A 1092 -9.75 -27.84 30.07
N GLY A 1093 -10.82 -27.07 30.25
CA GLY A 1093 -11.09 -26.32 31.48
C GLY A 1093 -12.50 -26.56 31.99
N GLN A 1094 -12.79 -26.06 33.18
CA GLN A 1094 -14.12 -26.08 33.79
C GLN A 1094 -14.44 -24.69 34.33
N HIS A 1095 -15.73 -24.41 34.50
CA HIS A 1095 -16.20 -23.21 35.20
C HIS A 1095 -15.69 -21.87 34.61
N LEU A 1096 -15.68 -21.74 33.27
CA LEU A 1096 -15.27 -20.50 32.59
C LEU A 1096 -16.00 -19.29 33.20
N LYS A 1097 -15.21 -18.30 33.69
CA LYS A 1097 -15.68 -17.05 34.31
C LYS A 1097 -16.77 -17.24 35.41
N ARG A 1098 -16.71 -18.32 36.19
CA ARG A 1098 -17.74 -18.69 37.20
C ARG A 1098 -18.15 -17.56 38.14
N ASP A 1099 -17.19 -16.80 38.67
CA ASP A 1099 -17.47 -15.74 39.64
C ASP A 1099 -18.19 -14.57 38.97
N ARG A 1100 -17.70 -14.13 37.80
CA ARG A 1100 -18.34 -13.11 36.95
C ARG A 1100 -19.74 -13.52 36.52
N PHE A 1101 -19.91 -14.77 36.10
CA PHE A 1101 -21.21 -15.32 35.74
C PHE A 1101 -22.18 -15.31 36.92
N THR A 1102 -21.72 -15.74 38.10
CA THR A 1102 -22.54 -15.73 39.32
C THR A 1102 -22.92 -14.30 39.71
N PHE A 1103 -21.99 -13.36 39.62
CA PHE A 1103 -22.23 -11.96 39.89
C PHE A 1103 -23.30 -11.38 38.95
N MET A 1104 -23.09 -11.48 37.64
CA MET A 1104 -23.96 -10.87 36.62
C MET A 1104 -25.35 -11.51 36.55
N THR A 1105 -25.48 -12.81 36.83
CA THR A 1105 -26.73 -13.55 36.65
C THR A 1105 -27.53 -13.78 37.93
N LYS A 1106 -26.90 -13.71 39.11
CA LYS A 1106 -27.56 -13.95 40.40
C LYS A 1106 -27.43 -12.77 41.36
N ILE A 1107 -26.20 -12.43 41.74
CA ILE A 1107 -25.95 -11.46 42.82
C ILE A 1107 -26.46 -10.07 42.45
N LEU A 1108 -26.14 -9.60 41.24
CA LEU A 1108 -26.53 -8.28 40.76
C LEU A 1108 -28.07 -8.17 40.65
N PRO A 1109 -28.79 -9.06 39.93
CA PRO A 1109 -30.26 -9.04 39.91
C PRO A 1109 -30.93 -9.13 41.28
N GLU A 1110 -30.46 -10.01 42.18
CA GLU A 1110 -31.02 -10.17 43.53
C GLU A 1110 -30.92 -8.88 44.35
N LYS A 1111 -29.76 -8.22 44.32
CA LYS A 1111 -29.57 -6.93 44.99
C LYS A 1111 -30.48 -5.85 44.40
N VAL A 1112 -30.62 -5.81 43.07
CA VAL A 1112 -31.51 -4.85 42.39
C VAL A 1112 -32.96 -5.04 42.83
N HIS A 1113 -33.43 -6.30 42.86
CA HIS A 1113 -34.78 -6.62 43.31
C HIS A 1113 -35.03 -6.20 44.77
N LEU A 1114 -34.11 -6.51 45.68
CA LEU A 1114 -34.22 -6.15 47.11
C LEU A 1114 -34.32 -4.63 47.32
N VAL A 1115 -33.57 -3.84 46.56
CA VAL A 1115 -33.62 -2.37 46.65
C VAL A 1115 -34.90 -1.82 46.03
N GLN A 1116 -35.37 -2.39 44.91
CA GLN A 1116 -36.64 -2.01 44.29
C GLN A 1116 -37.85 -2.32 45.20
N GLU A 1117 -37.86 -3.46 45.90
CA GLU A 1117 -38.90 -3.78 46.89
C GLU A 1117 -38.86 -2.83 48.09
N LYS A 1118 -37.66 -2.50 48.58
CA LYS A 1118 -37.49 -1.54 49.69
C LYS A 1118 -37.97 -0.14 49.31
N ASN A 1119 -37.74 0.30 48.08
CA ASN A 1119 -38.21 1.59 47.57
C ASN A 1119 -39.74 1.61 47.36
N LYS A 1120 -40.34 0.51 46.83
CA LYS A 1120 -41.80 0.36 46.74
C LYS A 1120 -42.48 0.38 48.11
N HIS A 1121 -41.85 -0.18 49.16
CA HIS A 1121 -42.37 -0.12 50.53
C HIS A 1121 -42.17 1.23 51.23
N SER A 1122 -41.33 2.12 50.71
CA SER A 1122 -41.17 3.49 51.22
C SER A 1122 -42.02 4.54 50.50
N GLU A 1123 -42.52 4.23 49.31
CA GLU A 1123 -43.43 5.09 48.52
C GLU A 1123 -44.93 4.77 48.75
N LEU A 1124 -45.24 3.61 49.35
CA LEU A 1124 -46.56 3.25 49.93
C LEU A 1124 -46.63 3.66 51.40
#